data_AF-A0A2V5ZB64-F1
#
_entry.id   AF-A0A2V5ZB64-F1
#
_cell.length_a   1.000
_cell.length_b   1.000
_cell.length_c   1.000
_cell.angle_alpha   90.00
_cell.angle_beta   90.00
_cell.angle_gamma   90.00
#
_symmetry.space_group_name_H-M   'P 1'
#
loop_
_entity.id
_entity.type
_entity.pdbx_description
1 polymer ?
#
loop_
_entity_poly.entity_id
_entity_poly.type
_entity_poly.pdbx_seq_one_letter_code
_entity_poly.pdbx_strand_id
1 'polypeptide(L)'
;MKYSCLLLLGSLFLNAHAATSDTSSAIREEFREWLAAYEHKNLAGTVDIFSKHAISTFAGGEDAGIERIRASYKKSLAANGPKRTWKPIEMEIGGDGDLAYALTDWQLIETQADGSTSVRLTNRSVDVFRREGETWKILRSFTIPADQRAVKLSCEIRLPSISADTFSGAAAEVWQTLMRWRESYNRRDLGGTLAPYDPAITGLYAGNTQDDLAKLRDSYTRSFAQNDRQRSIDFEPEEILSSGSFAFVRDHWTSTIRTSQGQTQRVSRGIELWQKNAAGEWKLRHYLSYLVCETGAKSAADTGGLEKLADDFWAWRGKYAPFTGDDVNRMERPGGMRDWSRASIDQRRKDLEQFEARWKKMDASHWPIPQQVDYRLVGSALSRVRWELDQNPRWKRDPNFYIEQTLTALVEALTVPAPYDKARSREILTRIENVPSILKQGTENLANPPAPFATVAVQNLEGIRQRVRKMSNSLASSTTLNPDKLNSACERASDALEKYQQQLKQKLPTLSQQTALGRDAYIWFLRNVALMPFTPEELLAMGKQEWNRAVAFEAYEKNRNKDVPPLKIADNIDNCIKDAAEKELSIRKFLVERGILSVPDWVQHYTLRATPEYLRVLGFTETDDFTGPSRLKENCIRYVPEPSGKLPYFWRATAMDPRPITVHEGIPGHYFQLCLSWKHEDPIRRHYYDSGANEGIGFYAEEMMLQAGLFDDSPHTREIIYNFMRLRALRVEVDVKLALGEFTLEQAAKYLHEKVPMDELTARQEAIAFSTSPGGAITYQIGKLQILNFVAAARMQQSDKFNLRAFHDFVWKNGNVPISLQRWEYLGTP
;
A
#
# COMPACT_ATOMS: atom_id res chain seq x y z
N MET A 1 -27.47 -29.67 -30.68
CA MET A 1 -28.26 -30.01 -29.47
C MET A 1 -27.56 -29.40 -28.27
N LYS A 2 -28.24 -28.46 -27.59
CA LYS A 2 -28.06 -27.83 -26.25
C LYS A 2 -26.79 -28.24 -25.46
N TYR A 3 -25.96 -27.34 -24.96
CA TYR A 3 -26.27 -26.42 -23.85
C TYR A 3 -25.58 -25.05 -23.98
N SER A 4 -26.39 -24.00 -23.85
CA SER A 4 -26.03 -22.60 -23.60
C SER A 4 -26.19 -22.28 -22.10
N CYS A 5 -25.60 -21.16 -21.67
CA CYS A 5 -25.74 -20.46 -20.38
C CYS A 5 -24.82 -20.87 -19.22
N LEU A 6 -23.64 -20.23 -19.16
CA LEU A 6 -22.94 -19.90 -17.91
C LEU A 6 -22.03 -18.66 -18.12
N LEU A 7 -22.67 -17.55 -18.48
CA LEU A 7 -22.10 -16.20 -18.55
C LEU A 7 -23.10 -15.30 -17.85
N LEU A 8 -23.00 -15.09 -16.53
CA LEU A 8 -23.77 -14.05 -15.80
C LEU A 8 -23.43 -13.85 -14.30
N LEU A 9 -22.28 -14.34 -13.77
CA LEU A 9 -21.97 -14.19 -12.33
C LEU A 9 -20.77 -13.28 -11.99
N GLY A 10 -20.06 -12.73 -12.99
CA GLY A 10 -18.97 -11.77 -12.76
C GLY A 10 -19.39 -10.29 -12.87
N SER A 11 -20.64 -10.01 -13.24
CA SER A 11 -21.09 -8.66 -13.63
C SER A 11 -21.70 -7.85 -12.49
N LEU A 12 -21.98 -8.47 -11.35
CA LEU A 12 -22.78 -7.87 -10.27
C LEU A 12 -21.94 -7.15 -9.21
N PHE A 13 -20.69 -7.56 -8.99
CA PHE A 13 -19.82 -6.94 -7.98
C PHE A 13 -19.18 -5.61 -8.42
N LEU A 14 -18.99 -5.39 -9.73
CA LEU A 14 -18.43 -4.14 -10.26
C LEU A 14 -19.44 -2.97 -10.31
N ASN A 15 -20.75 -3.25 -10.44
CA ASN A 15 -21.75 -2.19 -10.59
C ASN A 15 -22.05 -1.46 -9.28
N ALA A 16 -21.98 -2.14 -8.13
CA ALA A 16 -22.31 -1.54 -6.83
C ALA A 16 -21.25 -0.54 -6.32
N HIS A 17 -19.96 -0.74 -6.64
CA HIS A 17 -18.90 0.21 -6.29
C HIS A 17 -18.77 1.38 -7.30
N ALA A 18 -19.18 1.20 -8.55
CA ALA A 18 -19.19 2.26 -9.55
C ALA A 18 -20.41 3.19 -9.42
N ALA A 19 -21.58 2.66 -9.06
CA ALA A 19 -22.80 3.46 -8.85
C ALA A 19 -22.71 4.39 -7.62
N THR A 20 -21.96 4.00 -6.60
CA THR A 20 -21.79 4.79 -5.37
C THR A 20 -20.86 5.99 -5.55
N SER A 21 -19.83 5.92 -6.40
CA SER A 21 -18.91 7.06 -6.61
C SER A 21 -19.54 8.20 -7.39
N ASP A 22 -20.35 7.91 -8.42
CA ASP A 22 -21.03 8.93 -9.23
C ASP A 22 -22.16 9.60 -8.44
N THR A 23 -22.96 8.80 -7.73
CA THR A 23 -24.01 9.29 -6.82
C THR A 23 -23.41 10.16 -5.71
N SER A 24 -22.28 9.76 -5.12
CA SER A 24 -21.62 10.55 -4.07
C SER A 24 -21.16 11.92 -4.56
N SER A 25 -20.57 12.00 -5.76
CA SER A 25 -20.18 13.27 -6.37
C SER A 25 -21.38 14.17 -6.67
N ALA A 26 -22.47 13.61 -7.21
CA ALA A 26 -23.70 14.37 -7.51
C ALA A 26 -24.32 14.96 -6.23
N ILE A 27 -24.44 14.18 -5.16
CA ILE A 27 -24.99 14.66 -3.88
C ILE A 27 -24.09 15.74 -3.25
N ARG A 28 -22.75 15.61 -3.36
CA ARG A 28 -21.83 16.68 -2.93
C ARG A 28 -22.00 17.96 -3.73
N GLU A 29 -22.38 17.86 -5.01
CA GLU A 29 -22.71 19.02 -5.83
C GLU A 29 -23.99 19.70 -5.33
N GLU A 30 -25.07 18.95 -5.10
CA GLU A 30 -26.33 19.48 -4.59
C GLU A 30 -26.13 20.25 -3.26
N PHE A 31 -25.34 19.70 -2.33
CA PHE A 31 -25.00 20.42 -1.09
C PHE A 31 -24.15 21.67 -1.33
N ARG A 32 -23.25 21.65 -2.32
CA ARG A 32 -22.43 22.83 -2.66
C ARG A 32 -23.28 23.95 -3.23
N GLU A 33 -24.21 23.63 -4.13
CA GLU A 33 -25.17 24.57 -4.69
C GLU A 33 -26.09 25.13 -3.62
N TRP A 34 -26.59 24.27 -2.72
CA TRP A 34 -27.39 24.68 -1.57
C TRP A 34 -26.62 25.64 -0.64
N LEU A 35 -25.36 25.32 -0.30
CA LEU A 35 -24.51 26.18 0.52
C LEU A 35 -24.28 27.53 -0.13
N ALA A 36 -23.95 27.54 -1.42
CA ALA A 36 -23.77 28.77 -2.18
C ALA A 36 -25.06 29.62 -2.20
N ALA A 37 -26.21 29.00 -2.44
CA ALA A 37 -27.49 29.71 -2.44
C ALA A 37 -27.83 30.28 -1.05
N TYR A 38 -27.57 29.52 0.02
CA TYR A 38 -27.79 29.95 1.40
C TYR A 38 -26.92 31.17 1.75
N GLU A 39 -25.63 31.12 1.42
CA GLU A 39 -24.69 32.23 1.67
C GLU A 39 -25.06 33.52 0.91
N HIS A 40 -25.59 33.39 -0.31
CA HIS A 40 -26.05 34.52 -1.12
C HIS A 40 -27.47 34.97 -0.80
N LYS A 41 -28.10 34.43 0.25
CA LYS A 41 -29.50 34.69 0.63
C LYS A 41 -30.50 34.42 -0.50
N ASN A 42 -30.19 33.49 -1.41
CA ASN A 42 -31.07 33.07 -2.49
C ASN A 42 -32.05 32.00 -2.00
N LEU A 43 -33.27 32.41 -1.65
CA LEU A 43 -34.31 31.51 -1.16
C LEU A 43 -34.68 30.41 -2.18
N ALA A 44 -34.74 30.75 -3.46
CA ALA A 44 -35.12 29.78 -4.50
C ALA A 44 -34.08 28.66 -4.59
N GLY A 45 -32.79 29.00 -4.71
CA GLY A 45 -31.72 27.99 -4.74
C GLY A 45 -31.57 27.22 -3.42
N THR A 46 -31.83 27.86 -2.27
CA THR A 46 -31.75 27.20 -0.95
C THR A 46 -32.85 26.14 -0.76
N VAL A 47 -34.02 26.34 -1.37
CA VAL A 47 -35.14 25.39 -1.27
C VAL A 47 -35.10 24.35 -2.39
N ASP A 48 -34.34 24.60 -3.47
CA ASP A 48 -34.30 23.73 -4.64
C ASP A 48 -33.77 22.32 -4.35
N ILE A 49 -32.86 22.17 -3.37
CA ILE A 49 -32.38 20.85 -2.95
C ILE A 49 -33.50 19.94 -2.41
N PHE A 50 -34.65 20.48 -2.01
CA PHE A 50 -35.77 19.71 -1.45
C PHE A 50 -36.79 19.31 -2.52
N SER A 51 -37.27 18.06 -2.45
CA SER A 51 -38.41 17.61 -3.23
C SER A 51 -39.68 18.38 -2.86
N LYS A 52 -40.64 18.48 -3.79
CA LYS A 52 -41.99 19.01 -3.50
C LYS A 52 -42.74 18.21 -2.42
N HIS A 53 -42.32 16.97 -2.15
CA HIS A 53 -42.84 16.11 -1.11
C HIS A 53 -41.93 16.02 0.11
N ALA A 54 -40.92 16.88 0.20
CA ALA A 54 -39.94 16.85 1.28
C ALA A 54 -40.60 17.07 2.64
N ILE A 55 -40.14 16.28 3.61
CA ILE A 55 -40.41 16.49 5.02
C ILE A 55 -39.07 16.64 5.74
N SER A 56 -38.92 17.71 6.52
CA SER A 56 -37.71 17.99 7.28
C SER A 56 -38.02 18.18 8.77
N THR A 57 -37.13 17.69 9.62
CA THR A 57 -37.20 17.87 11.07
C THR A 57 -35.91 18.51 11.57
N PHE A 58 -35.97 19.77 12.02
CA PHE A 58 -34.76 20.49 12.43
C PHE A 58 -34.57 20.47 13.95
N ALA A 59 -33.38 20.06 14.39
CA ALA A 59 -32.96 20.02 15.80
C ALA A 59 -33.97 19.34 16.75
N GLY A 60 -34.56 18.23 16.32
CA GLY A 60 -35.54 17.48 17.10
C GLY A 60 -36.93 18.12 17.24
N GLY A 61 -37.24 19.13 16.42
CA GLY A 61 -38.56 19.79 16.39
C GLY A 61 -39.66 18.95 15.72
N GLU A 62 -40.76 19.59 15.33
CA GLU A 62 -41.85 18.93 14.59
C GLU A 62 -41.54 18.78 13.09
N ASP A 63 -42.12 17.76 12.46
CA ASP A 63 -42.07 17.56 11.01
C ASP A 63 -42.64 18.76 10.26
N ALA A 64 -41.84 19.31 9.35
CA ALA A 64 -42.20 20.40 8.46
C ALA A 64 -42.24 19.90 7.00
N GLY A 65 -43.39 20.06 6.34
CA GLY A 65 -43.49 19.88 4.89
C GLY A 65 -42.90 21.06 4.12
N ILE A 66 -42.76 20.92 2.79
CA ILE A 66 -42.06 21.87 1.92
C ILE A 66 -42.42 23.36 2.11
N GLU A 67 -43.70 23.70 2.33
CA GLU A 67 -44.12 25.09 2.56
C GLU A 67 -43.62 25.64 3.90
N ARG A 68 -43.60 24.81 4.95
CA ARG A 68 -43.04 25.18 6.26
C ARG A 68 -41.51 25.27 6.19
N ILE A 69 -40.86 24.37 5.44
CA ILE A 69 -39.41 24.43 5.16
C ILE A 69 -39.07 25.76 4.48
N ARG A 70 -39.78 26.11 3.40
CA ARG A 70 -39.62 27.37 2.66
C ARG A 70 -39.83 28.59 3.56
N ALA A 71 -40.87 28.60 4.39
CA ALA A 71 -41.12 29.68 5.33
C ALA A 71 -39.98 29.83 6.37
N SER A 72 -39.43 28.71 6.85
CA SER A 72 -38.30 28.69 7.77
C SER A 72 -37.03 29.29 7.15
N TYR A 73 -36.64 28.85 5.95
CA TYR A 73 -35.50 29.44 5.24
C TYR A 73 -35.72 30.92 4.92
N LYS A 74 -36.93 31.31 4.48
CA LYS A 74 -37.25 32.74 4.23
C LYS A 74 -37.02 33.59 5.48
N LYS A 75 -37.46 33.10 6.64
CA LYS A 75 -37.23 33.78 7.94
C LYS A 75 -35.73 33.82 8.29
N SER A 76 -35.01 32.72 8.10
CA SER A 76 -33.57 32.65 8.39
C SER A 76 -32.75 33.62 7.54
N LEU A 77 -33.01 33.64 6.22
CA LEU A 77 -32.28 34.49 5.27
C LEU A 77 -32.60 35.99 5.45
N ALA A 78 -33.81 36.32 5.92
CA ALA A 78 -34.25 37.69 6.21
C ALA A 78 -33.77 38.23 7.56
N ALA A 79 -33.13 37.41 8.41
CA ALA A 79 -32.65 37.86 9.71
C ALA A 79 -31.52 38.91 9.54
N ASN A 80 -31.67 40.03 10.24
CA ASN A 80 -30.63 41.05 10.39
C ASN A 80 -29.75 40.66 11.57
N GLY A 81 -28.50 40.26 11.31
CA GLY A 81 -27.57 39.72 12.31
C GLY A 81 -26.23 39.31 11.71
N PRO A 82 -25.33 38.69 12.48
CA PRO A 82 -24.02 38.20 12.00
C PRO A 82 -24.19 37.23 10.81
N LYS A 83 -23.23 37.23 9.89
CA LYS A 83 -23.25 36.34 8.71
C LYS A 83 -23.18 34.90 9.21
N ARG A 84 -24.13 34.07 8.78
CA ARG A 84 -24.22 32.65 9.17
C ARG A 84 -23.85 31.76 8.00
N THR A 85 -22.95 30.82 8.23
CA THR A 85 -22.47 29.87 7.20
C THR A 85 -22.50 28.46 7.74
N TRP A 86 -23.09 27.53 6.99
CA TRP A 86 -23.02 26.11 7.32
C TRP A 86 -21.73 25.51 6.78
N LYS A 87 -21.04 24.70 7.58
CA LYS A 87 -19.82 24.01 7.18
C LYS A 87 -19.95 22.51 7.48
N PRO A 88 -19.79 21.62 6.48
CA PRO A 88 -19.71 20.20 6.75
C PRO A 88 -18.33 19.88 7.36
N ILE A 89 -18.31 19.12 8.46
CA ILE A 89 -17.09 18.59 9.09
C ILE A 89 -16.76 17.22 8.50
N GLU A 90 -17.76 16.33 8.50
CA GLU A 90 -17.65 14.94 8.08
C GLU A 90 -18.94 14.64 7.30
N MET A 91 -18.82 14.07 6.10
CA MET A 91 -19.96 13.77 5.23
C MET A 91 -19.75 12.39 4.61
N GLU A 92 -20.57 11.44 5.05
CA GLU A 92 -20.70 10.11 4.47
C GLU A 92 -21.88 10.11 3.51
N ILE A 93 -21.65 9.69 2.28
CA ILE A 93 -22.70 9.56 1.27
C ILE A 93 -22.66 8.17 0.69
N GLY A 94 -23.82 7.55 0.61
CA GLY A 94 -24.03 6.32 -0.15
C GLY A 94 -25.34 6.40 -0.91
N GLY A 95 -25.47 5.57 -1.93
CA GLY A 95 -26.69 5.53 -2.74
C GLY A 95 -26.59 4.48 -3.82
N ASP A 96 -27.75 4.06 -4.33
CA ASP A 96 -27.87 3.11 -5.42
C ASP A 96 -29.16 3.39 -6.20
N GLY A 97 -29.10 3.36 -7.53
CA GLY A 97 -30.23 3.67 -8.39
C GLY A 97 -30.76 5.10 -8.26
N ASP A 98 -32.01 5.25 -7.81
CA ASP A 98 -32.72 6.52 -7.65
C ASP A 98 -32.81 6.98 -6.18
N LEU A 99 -32.14 6.30 -5.24
CA LEU A 99 -32.15 6.64 -3.81
C LEU A 99 -30.73 6.80 -3.27
N ALA A 100 -30.50 7.85 -2.49
CA ALA A 100 -29.23 8.11 -1.82
C ALA A 100 -29.44 8.66 -0.42
N TYR A 101 -28.40 8.64 0.41
CA TYR A 101 -28.38 9.28 1.72
C TYR A 101 -27.10 10.08 1.91
N ALA A 102 -27.17 11.12 2.73
CA ALA A 102 -26.02 11.81 3.27
C ALA A 102 -26.15 11.89 4.78
N LEU A 103 -25.15 11.37 5.49
CA LEU A 103 -24.96 11.55 6.92
C LEU A 103 -23.89 12.64 7.11
N THR A 104 -24.30 13.79 7.62
CA THR A 104 -23.41 14.96 7.65
C THR A 104 -23.33 15.57 9.05
N ASP A 105 -22.10 15.78 9.53
CA ASP A 105 -21.84 16.65 10.66
C ASP A 105 -21.70 18.09 10.20
N TRP A 106 -22.58 18.95 10.69
CA TRP A 106 -22.66 20.36 10.34
C TRP A 106 -22.23 21.25 11.50
N GLN A 107 -21.48 22.30 11.20
CA GLN A 107 -21.30 23.47 12.05
C GLN A 107 -21.99 24.67 11.45
N LEU A 108 -22.75 25.41 12.26
CA LEU A 108 -23.17 26.77 11.91
C LEU A 108 -22.14 27.75 12.46
N ILE A 109 -21.45 28.44 11.57
CA ILE A 109 -20.46 29.46 11.91
C ILE A 109 -21.14 30.83 11.83
N GLU A 110 -21.07 31.61 12.89
CA GLU A 110 -21.46 33.02 12.92
C GLU A 110 -20.21 33.90 12.78
N THR A 111 -20.22 34.80 11.79
CA THR A 111 -19.19 35.82 11.57
C THR A 111 -19.75 37.20 11.93
N GLN A 112 -19.13 37.85 12.91
CA GLN A 112 -19.47 39.19 13.36
C GLN A 112 -18.96 40.27 12.37
N ALA A 113 -19.42 41.51 12.53
CA ALA A 113 -19.01 42.63 11.67
C ALA A 113 -17.51 42.95 11.76
N ASP A 114 -16.86 42.61 12.87
CA ASP A 114 -15.42 42.77 13.08
C ASP A 114 -14.58 41.62 12.48
N GLY A 115 -15.23 40.65 11.82
CA GLY A 115 -14.60 39.48 11.22
C GLY A 115 -14.37 38.30 12.17
N SER A 116 -14.69 38.43 13.47
CA SER A 116 -14.58 37.31 14.41
C SER A 116 -15.61 36.22 14.11
N THR A 117 -15.21 34.95 14.25
CA THR A 117 -16.07 33.80 13.99
C THR A 117 -16.29 32.94 15.23
N SER A 118 -17.51 32.46 15.44
CA SER A 118 -17.83 31.48 16.49
C SER A 118 -18.71 30.35 15.96
N VAL A 119 -18.55 29.15 16.52
CA VAL A 119 -19.46 28.03 16.23
C VAL A 119 -20.71 28.20 17.07
N ARG A 120 -21.84 28.41 16.40
CA ARG A 120 -23.14 28.65 17.04
C ARG A 120 -23.81 27.36 17.49
N LEU A 121 -23.72 26.31 16.67
CA LEU A 121 -24.27 24.99 16.95
C LEU A 121 -23.54 23.94 16.09
N THR A 122 -23.51 22.71 16.59
CA THR A 122 -23.06 21.53 15.86
C THR A 122 -24.18 20.51 15.82
N ASN A 123 -24.52 20.04 14.64
CA ASN A 123 -25.62 19.11 14.41
C ASN A 123 -25.18 17.93 13.54
N ARG A 124 -25.88 16.81 13.67
CA ARG A 124 -25.82 15.71 12.70
C ARG A 124 -27.12 15.69 11.90
N SER A 125 -27.02 15.68 10.57
CA SER A 125 -28.15 15.47 9.67
C SER A 125 -28.10 14.10 9.01
N VAL A 126 -29.29 13.56 8.75
CA VAL A 126 -29.50 12.48 7.79
C VAL A 126 -30.44 13.03 6.73
N ASP A 127 -29.93 13.06 5.50
CA ASP A 127 -30.65 13.58 4.33
C ASP A 127 -30.82 12.44 3.34
N VAL A 128 -32.05 12.01 3.12
CA VAL A 128 -32.41 10.97 2.15
C VAL A 128 -32.84 11.64 0.86
N PHE A 129 -32.12 11.36 -0.21
CA PHE A 129 -32.34 11.90 -1.54
C PHE A 129 -33.03 10.89 -2.44
N ARG A 130 -33.86 11.41 -3.34
CA ARG A 130 -34.40 10.68 -4.49
C ARG A 130 -34.05 11.41 -5.78
N ARG A 131 -33.71 10.65 -6.82
CA ARG A 131 -33.43 11.20 -8.14
C ARG A 131 -34.72 11.68 -8.80
N GLU A 132 -34.79 12.97 -9.14
CA GLU A 132 -35.88 13.58 -9.89
C GLU A 132 -35.30 14.14 -11.20
N GLY A 133 -35.37 13.34 -12.27
CA GLY A 133 -34.71 13.65 -13.55
C GLY A 133 -33.18 13.54 -13.46
N GLU A 134 -32.48 14.63 -13.77
CA GLU A 134 -31.01 14.72 -13.69
C GLU A 134 -30.51 15.18 -12.30
N THR A 135 -31.41 15.59 -11.41
CA THR A 135 -31.07 16.16 -10.09
C THR A 135 -31.43 15.24 -8.95
N TRP A 136 -30.79 15.42 -7.81
CA TRP A 136 -31.10 14.70 -6.58
C TRP A 136 -31.80 15.61 -5.58
N LYS A 137 -32.98 15.20 -5.13
CA LYS A 137 -33.82 16.00 -4.24
C LYS A 137 -34.00 15.32 -2.89
N ILE A 138 -33.80 16.06 -1.81
CA ILE A 138 -34.07 15.62 -0.44
C ILE A 138 -35.57 15.32 -0.32
N LEU A 139 -35.88 14.05 -0.09
CA LEU A 139 -37.22 13.57 0.22
C LEU A 139 -37.48 13.61 1.73
N ARG A 140 -36.46 13.31 2.53
CA ARG A 140 -36.53 13.33 3.99
C ARG A 140 -35.24 13.90 4.53
N SER A 141 -35.34 14.84 5.45
CA SER A 141 -34.19 15.35 6.19
C SER A 141 -34.53 15.36 7.66
N PHE A 142 -33.61 14.97 8.53
CA PHE A 142 -33.75 15.30 9.94
C PHE A 142 -32.41 15.61 10.56
N THR A 143 -32.42 16.49 11.53
CA THR A 143 -31.24 17.04 12.18
C THR A 143 -31.37 16.92 13.68
N ILE A 144 -30.35 16.42 14.34
CA ILE A 144 -30.27 16.33 15.81
C ILE A 144 -29.05 17.09 16.35
N PRO A 145 -29.15 17.70 17.54
CA PRO A 145 -28.00 18.28 18.24
C PRO A 145 -26.90 17.25 18.54
N ALA A 146 -25.63 17.63 18.40
CA ALA A 146 -24.48 16.73 18.55
C ALA A 146 -24.28 16.17 19.98
N ASP A 147 -24.85 16.81 21.00
CA ASP A 147 -24.83 16.37 22.41
C ASP A 147 -25.87 15.27 22.72
N GLN A 148 -26.83 15.04 21.83
CA GLN A 148 -27.81 13.95 21.92
C GLN A 148 -27.34 12.65 21.23
N ARG A 149 -26.05 12.52 20.93
CA ARG A 149 -25.47 11.32 20.31
C ARG A 149 -25.50 10.12 21.25
N ALA A 150 -25.97 8.98 20.75
CA ALA A 150 -25.52 7.68 21.23
C ALA A 150 -24.16 7.36 20.56
N VAL A 151 -23.16 7.05 21.39
CA VAL A 151 -21.77 6.58 21.15
C VAL A 151 -21.30 6.48 19.67
N LYS A 152 -20.25 7.25 19.32
CA LYS A 152 -19.47 7.07 18.08
C LYS A 152 -18.62 5.81 18.23
N LEU A 153 -18.91 4.75 17.48
CA LEU A 153 -18.06 3.54 17.44
C LEU A 153 -17.05 3.63 16.28
N SER A 154 -15.79 3.36 16.60
CA SER A 154 -14.66 3.37 15.68
C SER A 154 -14.68 2.15 14.75
N CYS A 155 -14.16 2.33 13.54
CA CYS A 155 -13.95 1.25 12.57
C CYS A 155 -12.69 0.45 12.95
N GLU A 156 -12.73 -0.26 14.08
CA GLU A 156 -11.73 -1.25 14.48
C GLU A 156 -12.36 -2.64 14.55
N ILE A 157 -11.57 -3.65 14.17
CA ILE A 157 -11.97 -5.05 14.10
C ILE A 157 -12.32 -5.53 15.51
N ARG A 158 -13.60 -5.88 15.69
CA ARG A 158 -14.38 -6.12 16.93
C ARG A 158 -14.92 -4.85 17.59
N LEU A 159 -16.16 -4.51 17.23
CA LEU A 159 -16.99 -3.63 18.05
C LEU A 159 -17.33 -4.31 19.37
N PRO A 160 -17.37 -3.58 20.50
CA PRO A 160 -17.99 -4.09 21.72
C PRO A 160 -19.50 -4.27 21.50
N SER A 161 -20.08 -5.34 22.04
CA SER A 161 -21.53 -5.55 22.04
C SER A 161 -22.23 -4.36 22.71
N ILE A 162 -23.03 -3.60 21.95
CA ILE A 162 -23.82 -2.49 22.49
C ILE A 162 -24.90 -3.07 23.41
N SER A 163 -24.86 -2.72 24.71
CA SER A 163 -25.93 -3.10 25.65
C SER A 163 -27.23 -2.40 25.30
N ALA A 164 -28.38 -3.03 25.56
CA ALA A 164 -29.70 -2.42 25.40
C ALA A 164 -29.84 -1.09 26.17
N ASP A 165 -29.07 -0.91 27.24
CA ASP A 165 -29.06 0.30 28.07
C ASP A 165 -28.45 1.53 27.37
N THR A 166 -27.87 1.34 26.18
CA THR A 166 -27.23 2.43 25.40
C THR A 166 -28.25 3.33 24.70
N PHE A 167 -29.47 2.84 24.45
CA PHE A 167 -30.52 3.59 23.77
C PHE A 167 -31.62 4.01 24.76
N SER A 168 -32.20 5.19 24.55
CA SER A 168 -33.35 5.67 25.33
C SER A 168 -34.47 6.16 24.42
N GLY A 169 -35.70 6.22 24.95
CA GLY A 169 -36.88 6.70 24.22
C GLY A 169 -37.17 5.91 22.93
N ALA A 170 -37.48 6.64 21.85
CA ALA A 170 -37.83 6.07 20.56
C ALA A 170 -36.73 5.16 19.96
N ALA A 171 -35.45 5.48 20.16
CA ALA A 171 -34.34 4.65 19.70
C ALA A 171 -34.33 3.28 20.41
N ALA A 172 -34.68 3.23 21.70
CA ALA A 172 -34.80 1.98 22.45
C ALA A 172 -35.98 1.12 21.96
N GLU A 173 -37.11 1.74 21.58
CA GLU A 173 -38.27 1.04 21.01
C GLU A 173 -37.94 0.40 19.65
N VAL A 174 -37.19 1.10 18.79
CA VAL A 174 -36.72 0.58 17.50
C VAL A 174 -35.74 -0.58 17.73
N TRP A 175 -34.78 -0.41 18.64
CA TRP A 175 -33.85 -1.47 19.04
C TRP A 175 -34.56 -2.74 19.50
N GLN A 176 -35.56 -2.61 20.40
CA GLN A 176 -36.37 -3.74 20.87
C GLN A 176 -37.13 -4.43 19.73
N THR A 177 -37.56 -3.67 18.73
CA THR A 177 -38.25 -4.20 17.56
C THR A 177 -37.30 -5.00 16.67
N LEU A 178 -36.07 -4.51 16.46
CA LEU A 178 -35.00 -5.22 15.75
C LEU A 178 -34.58 -6.52 16.45
N MET A 179 -34.46 -6.51 17.78
CA MET A 179 -34.11 -7.72 18.53
C MET A 179 -35.23 -8.78 18.46
N ARG A 180 -36.50 -8.39 18.56
CA ARG A 180 -37.64 -9.29 18.34
C ARG A 180 -37.66 -9.86 16.92
N TRP A 181 -37.31 -9.05 15.93
CA TRP A 181 -37.19 -9.49 14.55
C TRP A 181 -36.09 -10.55 14.40
N ARG A 182 -34.89 -10.29 14.92
CA ARG A 182 -33.75 -11.23 14.92
C ARG A 182 -34.13 -12.57 15.54
N GLU A 183 -34.77 -12.54 16.70
CA GLU A 183 -35.23 -13.76 17.37
C GLU A 183 -36.23 -14.54 16.51
N SER A 184 -37.20 -13.84 15.92
CA SER A 184 -38.22 -14.45 15.06
C SER A 184 -37.61 -15.07 13.82
N TYR A 185 -36.67 -14.38 13.17
CA TYR A 185 -35.92 -14.89 12.02
C TYR A 185 -35.14 -16.16 12.38
N ASN A 186 -34.39 -16.13 13.49
CA ASN A 186 -33.58 -17.26 13.96
C ASN A 186 -34.42 -18.47 14.39
N ARG A 187 -35.66 -18.24 14.85
CA ARG A 187 -36.65 -19.30 15.15
C ARG A 187 -37.44 -19.76 13.92
N ARG A 188 -37.22 -19.17 12.74
CA ARG A 188 -38.00 -19.40 11.51
C ARG A 188 -39.49 -19.09 11.66
N ASP A 189 -39.83 -18.14 12.53
CA ASP A 189 -41.19 -17.63 12.69
C ASP A 189 -41.46 -16.57 11.61
N LEU A 190 -42.18 -16.97 10.55
CA LEU A 190 -42.52 -16.09 9.43
C LEU A 190 -43.39 -14.89 9.87
N GLY A 191 -44.32 -15.10 10.82
CA GLY A 191 -45.21 -14.04 11.30
C GLY A 191 -44.43 -12.98 12.06
N GLY A 192 -43.61 -13.39 13.03
CA GLY A 192 -42.74 -12.49 13.78
C GLY A 192 -41.67 -11.80 12.91
N THR A 193 -41.13 -12.49 11.91
CA THR A 193 -40.14 -11.91 10.97
C THR A 193 -40.77 -10.84 10.08
N LEU A 194 -42.03 -11.00 9.67
CA LEU A 194 -42.71 -10.02 8.80
C LEU A 194 -43.33 -8.83 9.57
N ALA A 195 -43.57 -8.98 10.87
CA ALA A 195 -44.30 -7.99 11.69
C ALA A 195 -43.72 -6.56 11.69
N PRO A 196 -42.40 -6.35 11.63
CA PRO A 196 -41.84 -5.00 11.59
C PRO A 196 -41.93 -4.32 10.23
N TYR A 197 -42.18 -5.04 9.14
CA TYR A 197 -42.24 -4.42 7.81
C TYR A 197 -43.57 -3.71 7.59
N ASP A 198 -43.50 -2.49 7.06
CA ASP A 198 -44.69 -1.76 6.63
C ASP A 198 -45.29 -2.40 5.35
N PRO A 199 -46.61 -2.38 5.15
CA PRO A 199 -47.24 -2.86 3.91
C PRO A 199 -46.72 -2.19 2.63
N ALA A 200 -46.24 -0.94 2.72
CA ALA A 200 -45.63 -0.20 1.62
C ALA A 200 -44.09 -0.18 1.69
N ILE A 201 -43.48 -1.16 2.37
CA ILE A 201 -42.02 -1.33 2.41
C ILE A 201 -41.46 -1.33 0.99
N THR A 202 -40.35 -0.60 0.83
CA THR A 202 -39.49 -0.79 -0.34
C THR A 202 -38.05 -0.98 0.11
N GLY A 203 -37.41 -2.02 -0.39
CA GLY A 203 -36.06 -2.38 0.04
C GLY A 203 -35.14 -2.66 -1.12
N LEU A 204 -33.83 -2.58 -0.87
CA LEU A 204 -32.81 -3.06 -1.80
C LEU A 204 -31.83 -3.94 -1.03
N TYR A 205 -31.77 -5.22 -1.39
CA TYR A 205 -30.81 -6.18 -0.82
C TYR A 205 -29.74 -6.58 -1.84
N ALA A 206 -28.49 -6.25 -1.52
CA ALA A 206 -27.27 -6.60 -2.27
C ALA A 206 -27.32 -6.22 -3.76
N GLY A 207 -27.84 -5.02 -4.09
CA GLY A 207 -27.90 -4.50 -5.46
C GLY A 207 -28.91 -5.21 -6.39
N ASN A 208 -29.89 -5.92 -5.85
CA ASN A 208 -30.96 -6.56 -6.62
C ASN A 208 -32.20 -5.65 -6.79
N THR A 209 -33.18 -6.10 -7.60
CA THR A 209 -34.46 -5.40 -7.83
C THR A 209 -35.19 -5.06 -6.54
N GLN A 210 -35.85 -3.90 -6.51
CA GLN A 210 -36.68 -3.39 -5.41
C GLN A 210 -37.55 -4.50 -4.75
N ASP A 211 -37.30 -4.73 -3.46
CA ASP A 211 -38.07 -5.61 -2.59
C ASP A 211 -39.37 -4.91 -2.17
N ASP A 212 -40.44 -5.69 -2.10
CA ASP A 212 -41.73 -5.32 -1.52
C ASP A 212 -42.15 -6.38 -0.49
N LEU A 213 -43.24 -6.15 0.24
CA LEU A 213 -43.67 -7.07 1.29
C LEU A 213 -43.97 -8.49 0.78
N ALA A 214 -44.47 -8.62 -0.46
CA ALA A 214 -44.78 -9.92 -1.04
C ALA A 214 -43.50 -10.70 -1.37
N LYS A 215 -42.51 -10.04 -1.97
CA LYS A 215 -41.20 -10.64 -2.26
C LYS A 215 -40.46 -11.06 -0.99
N LEU A 216 -40.51 -10.22 0.06
CA LEU A 216 -39.93 -10.54 1.37
C LEU A 216 -40.60 -11.79 1.96
N ARG A 217 -41.94 -11.85 1.94
CA ARG A 217 -42.70 -13.01 2.41
C ARG A 217 -42.31 -14.27 1.66
N ASP A 218 -42.24 -14.22 0.34
CA ASP A 218 -41.86 -15.35 -0.51
C ASP A 218 -40.42 -15.80 -0.24
N SER A 219 -39.49 -14.85 -0.07
CA SER A 219 -38.09 -15.12 0.23
C SER A 219 -37.92 -15.82 1.58
N TYR A 220 -38.54 -15.30 2.65
CA TYR A 220 -38.48 -15.93 3.97
C TYR A 220 -39.19 -17.28 3.99
N THR A 221 -40.33 -17.43 3.32
CA THR A 221 -41.04 -18.72 3.21
C THR A 221 -40.14 -19.79 2.59
N ARG A 222 -39.48 -19.48 1.46
CA ARG A 222 -38.53 -20.40 0.81
C ARG A 222 -37.32 -20.68 1.69
N SER A 223 -36.78 -19.67 2.35
CA SER A 223 -35.60 -19.79 3.22
C SER A 223 -35.88 -20.67 4.44
N PHE A 224 -37.03 -20.50 5.09
CA PHE A 224 -37.42 -21.22 6.30
C PHE A 224 -37.83 -22.67 6.04
N ALA A 225 -38.25 -23.01 4.82
CA ALA A 225 -38.55 -24.38 4.38
C ALA A 225 -37.29 -25.25 4.16
N GLN A 226 -36.09 -24.66 4.12
CA GLN A 226 -34.84 -25.41 3.88
C GLN A 226 -34.36 -26.11 5.17
N ASN A 227 -34.41 -27.45 5.18
CA ASN A 227 -34.01 -28.26 6.33
C ASN A 227 -32.59 -28.83 6.24
N ASP A 228 -31.93 -28.69 5.09
CA ASP A 228 -30.56 -29.16 4.82
C ASP A 228 -29.47 -28.20 5.37
N ARG A 229 -29.88 -27.07 5.96
CA ARG A 229 -28.98 -26.02 6.43
C ARG A 229 -29.57 -25.29 7.64
N GLN A 230 -28.73 -24.87 8.57
CA GLN A 230 -29.08 -23.95 9.64
C GLN A 230 -28.76 -22.52 9.23
N ARG A 231 -29.70 -21.59 9.40
CA ARG A 231 -29.51 -20.17 9.13
C ARG A 231 -29.64 -19.41 10.44
N SER A 232 -28.76 -18.44 10.66
CA SER A 232 -28.90 -17.47 11.73
C SER A 232 -28.47 -16.09 11.26
N ILE A 233 -29.10 -15.06 11.81
CA ILE A 233 -28.70 -13.67 11.66
C ILE A 233 -28.27 -13.12 13.01
N ASP A 234 -27.14 -12.42 12.99
CA ASP A 234 -26.76 -11.51 14.06
C ASP A 234 -26.88 -10.08 13.55
N PHE A 235 -27.34 -9.18 14.40
CA PHE A 235 -27.61 -7.79 14.06
C PHE A 235 -26.96 -6.91 15.11
N GLU A 236 -26.09 -6.01 14.70
CA GLU A 236 -25.46 -5.05 15.59
C GLU A 236 -25.62 -3.63 14.98
N PRO A 237 -26.34 -2.73 15.66
CA PRO A 237 -26.59 -1.40 15.14
C PRO A 237 -25.32 -0.57 15.37
N GLU A 238 -24.88 0.15 14.36
CA GLU A 238 -23.81 1.14 14.48
C GLU A 238 -24.36 2.47 15.02
N GLU A 239 -25.60 2.83 14.68
CA GLU A 239 -26.23 4.09 15.08
C GLU A 239 -27.76 3.98 14.96
N ILE A 240 -28.52 4.47 15.95
CA ILE A 240 -29.99 4.61 15.88
C ILE A 240 -30.34 6.06 16.21
N LEU A 241 -30.85 6.79 15.21
CA LEU A 241 -31.29 8.18 15.37
C LEU A 241 -32.81 8.23 15.23
N SER A 242 -33.49 8.91 16.15
CA SER A 242 -34.96 9.01 16.11
C SER A 242 -35.44 10.43 16.38
N SER A 243 -36.49 10.85 15.69
CA SER A 243 -37.18 12.11 15.94
C SER A 243 -38.67 11.97 15.63
N GLY A 244 -39.53 12.27 16.62
CA GLY A 244 -40.97 12.15 16.49
C GLY A 244 -41.42 10.74 16.13
N SER A 245 -42.02 10.59 14.94
CA SER A 245 -42.52 9.30 14.42
C SER A 245 -41.54 8.62 13.45
N PHE A 246 -40.32 9.11 13.31
CA PHE A 246 -39.32 8.60 12.35
C PHE A 246 -38.04 8.14 13.05
N ALA A 247 -37.40 7.11 12.52
CA ALA A 247 -36.07 6.69 12.94
C ALA A 247 -35.22 6.20 11.77
N PHE A 248 -33.92 6.38 11.90
CA PHE A 248 -32.88 5.91 11.00
C PHE A 248 -31.99 4.96 11.77
N VAL A 249 -31.72 3.80 11.18
CA VAL A 249 -30.77 2.83 11.73
C VAL A 249 -29.66 2.65 10.71
N ARG A 250 -28.42 2.73 11.19
CA ARG A 250 -27.24 2.25 10.48
C ARG A 250 -26.77 1.01 11.22
N ASP A 251 -26.59 -0.08 10.52
CA ASP A 251 -26.28 -1.37 11.12
C ASP A 251 -25.28 -2.17 10.30
N HIS A 252 -24.77 -3.20 10.95
CA HIS A 252 -24.26 -4.36 10.26
C HIS A 252 -24.99 -5.62 10.72
N TRP A 253 -25.07 -6.59 9.83
CA TRP A 253 -25.62 -7.88 10.17
C TRP A 253 -24.85 -9.01 9.52
N THR A 254 -24.71 -10.08 10.28
CA THR A 254 -23.99 -11.28 9.88
C THR A 254 -25.00 -12.41 9.65
N SER A 255 -25.19 -12.80 8.40
CA SER A 255 -25.92 -14.03 8.06
C SER A 255 -24.95 -15.21 8.12
N THR A 256 -25.24 -16.20 8.95
CA THR A 256 -24.50 -17.45 9.01
C THR A 256 -25.37 -18.57 8.45
N ILE A 257 -24.83 -19.32 7.48
CA ILE A 257 -25.43 -20.54 6.94
C ILE A 257 -24.50 -21.70 7.27
N ARG A 258 -24.98 -22.68 8.04
CA ARG A 258 -24.26 -23.92 8.34
C ARG A 258 -24.90 -25.08 7.58
N THR A 259 -24.08 -25.85 6.89
CA THR A 259 -24.46 -27.09 6.20
C THR A 259 -23.56 -28.22 6.68
N SER A 260 -23.84 -29.46 6.27
CA SER A 260 -22.92 -30.58 6.49
C SER A 260 -21.54 -30.38 5.81
N GLN A 261 -21.42 -29.47 4.84
CA GLN A 261 -20.20 -29.20 4.08
C GLN A 261 -19.39 -28.01 4.62
N GLY A 262 -19.88 -27.31 5.65
CA GLY A 262 -19.19 -26.18 6.25
C GLY A 262 -20.11 -25.00 6.59
N GLN A 263 -19.48 -23.89 6.97
CA GLN A 263 -20.15 -22.65 7.38
C GLN A 263 -19.80 -21.52 6.42
N THR A 264 -20.82 -20.81 5.95
CA THR A 264 -20.68 -19.54 5.22
C THR A 264 -21.15 -18.41 6.12
N GLN A 265 -20.38 -17.34 6.22
CA GLN A 265 -20.82 -16.09 6.83
C GLN A 265 -20.85 -14.98 5.79
N ARG A 266 -21.90 -14.16 5.83
CA ARG A 266 -22.04 -12.96 5.02
C ARG A 266 -22.21 -11.78 5.95
N VAL A 267 -21.29 -10.83 5.88
CA VAL A 267 -21.38 -9.56 6.59
C VAL A 267 -21.95 -8.55 5.61
N SER A 268 -23.11 -8.00 5.95
CA SER A 268 -23.76 -6.92 5.20
C SER A 268 -23.82 -5.67 6.06
N ARG A 269 -23.76 -4.51 5.42
CA ARG A 269 -24.11 -3.24 6.05
C ARG A 269 -25.52 -2.86 5.62
N GLY A 270 -26.27 -2.26 6.54
CA GLY A 270 -27.66 -1.89 6.36
C GLY A 270 -27.92 -0.45 6.77
N ILE A 271 -28.86 0.16 6.04
CA ILE A 271 -29.49 1.41 6.37
C ILE A 271 -30.98 1.19 6.35
N GLU A 272 -31.66 1.63 7.39
CA GLU A 272 -33.08 1.39 7.57
C GLU A 272 -33.80 2.68 7.97
N LEU A 273 -34.95 2.93 7.37
CA LEU A 273 -35.86 4.03 7.68
C LEU A 273 -37.14 3.47 8.29
N TRP A 274 -37.40 3.87 9.52
CA TRP A 274 -38.50 3.40 10.35
C TRP A 274 -39.51 4.53 10.57
N GLN A 275 -40.80 4.18 10.62
CA GLN A 275 -41.88 5.12 10.91
C GLN A 275 -42.94 4.50 11.82
N LYS A 276 -43.47 5.28 12.77
CA LYS A 276 -44.65 4.86 13.55
C LYS A 276 -45.90 4.85 12.65
N ASN A 277 -46.63 3.74 12.65
CA ASN A 277 -47.95 3.67 12.02
C ASN A 277 -49.01 4.40 12.87
N ALA A 278 -50.27 4.43 12.40
CA ALA A 278 -51.38 5.07 13.11
C ALA A 278 -51.66 4.47 14.51
N ALA A 279 -51.23 3.24 14.77
CA ALA A 279 -51.32 2.58 16.08
C ALA A 279 -50.11 2.88 16.99
N GLY A 280 -49.15 3.69 16.53
CA GLY A 280 -47.94 4.03 17.27
C GLY A 280 -46.82 2.99 17.21
N GLU A 281 -46.95 1.96 16.37
CA GLU A 281 -45.95 0.90 16.22
C GLU A 281 -44.87 1.28 15.21
N TRP A 282 -43.60 1.06 15.54
CA TRP A 282 -42.50 1.22 14.59
C TRP A 282 -42.57 0.19 13.46
N LYS A 283 -42.58 0.68 12.22
CA LYS A 283 -42.53 -0.12 11.01
C LYS A 283 -41.36 0.29 10.13
N LEU A 284 -40.60 -0.68 9.64
CA LEU A 284 -39.58 -0.51 8.63
C LEU A 284 -40.26 -0.16 7.30
N ARG A 285 -39.97 1.04 6.78
CA ARG A 285 -40.55 1.61 5.56
C ARG A 285 -39.59 1.53 4.38
N HIS A 286 -38.30 1.67 4.65
CA HIS A 286 -37.26 1.51 3.64
C HIS A 286 -36.01 0.84 4.21
N TYR A 287 -35.35 0.00 3.43
CA TYR A 287 -33.99 -0.42 3.74
C TYR A 287 -33.11 -0.49 2.51
N LEU A 288 -31.81 -0.25 2.71
CA LEU A 288 -30.75 -0.48 1.75
C LEU A 288 -29.70 -1.34 2.44
N SER A 289 -29.38 -2.49 1.88
CA SER A 289 -28.31 -3.34 2.40
C SER A 289 -27.39 -3.80 1.30
N TYR A 290 -26.08 -3.75 1.55
CA TYR A 290 -25.05 -4.18 0.62
C TYR A 290 -24.05 -5.11 1.29
N LEU A 291 -23.53 -6.06 0.51
CA LEU A 291 -22.59 -7.06 0.99
C LEU A 291 -21.22 -6.42 1.18
N VAL A 292 -20.67 -6.52 2.40
CA VAL A 292 -19.32 -6.05 2.73
C VAL A 292 -18.30 -7.15 2.48
N CYS A 293 -18.60 -8.37 2.93
CA CYS A 293 -17.73 -9.52 2.74
C CYS A 293 -18.55 -10.83 2.85
N GLU A 294 -18.25 -11.80 2.00
CA GLU A 294 -18.73 -13.18 2.13
C GLU A 294 -17.54 -14.09 2.42
N THR A 295 -17.52 -14.67 3.60
CA THR A 295 -16.58 -15.73 3.96
C THR A 295 -17.28 -17.07 3.77
N GLY A 296 -17.08 -17.68 2.60
CA GLY A 296 -17.31 -19.11 2.44
C GLY A 296 -16.32 -19.88 3.31
N ALA A 297 -16.66 -21.10 3.70
CA ALA A 297 -15.65 -22.03 4.18
C ALA A 297 -14.53 -22.09 3.13
N LYS A 298 -13.40 -21.42 3.42
CA LYS A 298 -12.07 -21.92 3.06
C LYS A 298 -12.12 -23.40 3.42
N SER A 299 -11.71 -24.29 2.53
CA SER A 299 -11.35 -25.64 2.96
C SER A 299 -10.24 -25.48 4.00
N ALA A 300 -10.64 -25.37 5.27
CA ALA A 300 -9.73 -25.14 6.38
C ALA A 300 -8.71 -26.28 6.54
N ALA A 301 -8.95 -27.41 5.86
CA ALA A 301 -8.01 -28.50 5.78
C ALA A 301 -6.74 -28.18 4.97
N ASP A 302 -6.76 -27.27 3.99
CA ASP A 302 -5.63 -27.07 3.06
C ASP A 302 -4.97 -25.67 3.12
N THR A 303 -5.74 -24.58 3.24
CA THR A 303 -5.14 -23.22 3.28
C THR A 303 -4.53 -22.86 4.63
N GLY A 304 -5.05 -23.41 5.73
CA GLY A 304 -4.47 -23.24 7.06
C GLY A 304 -3.05 -23.83 7.15
N GLY A 305 -2.79 -24.86 6.33
CA GLY A 305 -1.45 -25.42 6.17
C GLY A 305 -0.48 -24.44 5.49
N LEU A 306 -0.92 -23.74 4.44
CA LEU A 306 -0.09 -22.77 3.72
C LEU A 306 0.19 -21.52 4.56
N GLU A 307 -0.82 -20.94 5.22
CA GLU A 307 -0.64 -19.79 6.11
C GLU A 307 0.34 -20.13 7.25
N LYS A 308 0.17 -21.29 7.90
CA LYS A 308 1.09 -21.75 8.94
C LYS A 308 2.51 -22.01 8.42
N LEU A 309 2.64 -22.56 7.21
CA LEU A 309 3.94 -22.73 6.55
C LEU A 309 4.62 -21.38 6.29
N ALA A 310 3.88 -20.41 5.77
CA ALA A 310 4.40 -19.07 5.51
C ALA A 310 4.84 -18.39 6.81
N ASP A 311 4.04 -18.46 7.88
CA ASP A 311 4.40 -17.90 9.19
C ASP A 311 5.68 -18.51 9.75
N ASP A 312 5.81 -19.84 9.72
CA ASP A 312 7.02 -20.54 10.18
C ASP A 312 8.23 -20.15 9.34
N PHE A 313 8.05 -20.07 8.01
CA PHE A 313 9.11 -19.71 7.08
C PHE A 313 9.56 -18.27 7.29
N TRP A 314 8.65 -17.30 7.45
CA TRP A 314 9.00 -15.90 7.62
C TRP A 314 9.63 -15.61 8.99
N ALA A 315 9.20 -16.31 10.05
CA ALA A 315 9.88 -16.28 11.33
C ALA A 315 11.32 -16.81 11.23
N TRP A 316 11.52 -17.93 10.52
CA TRP A 316 12.85 -18.46 10.22
C TRP A 316 13.66 -17.48 9.35
N ARG A 317 13.05 -16.87 8.35
CA ARG A 317 13.70 -15.94 7.42
C ARG A 317 14.14 -14.66 8.10
N GLY A 318 13.34 -14.10 9.01
CA GLY A 318 13.74 -12.95 9.83
C GLY A 318 15.04 -13.21 10.60
N LYS A 319 15.25 -14.45 11.08
CA LYS A 319 16.48 -14.86 11.76
C LYS A 319 17.64 -15.14 10.81
N TYR A 320 17.42 -15.77 9.66
CA TYR A 320 18.52 -16.32 8.84
C TYR A 320 18.78 -15.61 7.52
N ALA A 321 17.93 -14.67 7.11
CA ALA A 321 18.15 -13.89 5.90
C ALA A 321 19.48 -13.14 5.98
N PRO A 322 20.29 -13.13 4.91
CA PRO A 322 21.44 -12.25 4.84
C PRO A 322 20.99 -10.79 4.91
N PHE A 323 21.90 -9.92 5.32
CA PHE A 323 21.82 -8.49 5.03
C PHE A 323 22.27 -8.27 3.59
N THR A 324 21.58 -7.44 2.84
CA THR A 324 22.00 -7.02 1.50
C THR A 324 21.79 -5.51 1.34
N GLY A 325 22.43 -4.89 0.34
CA GLY A 325 22.16 -3.49 -0.01
C GLY A 325 20.82 -3.29 -0.74
N ASP A 326 20.22 -4.37 -1.23
CA ASP A 326 18.91 -4.43 -1.93
C ASP A 326 17.75 -4.70 -0.94
N ASP A 327 18.09 -5.12 0.29
CA ASP A 327 17.13 -5.33 1.36
C ASP A 327 16.65 -3.96 1.87
N VAL A 328 15.61 -3.44 1.24
CA VAL A 328 14.75 -2.45 1.89
C VAL A 328 14.31 -3.04 3.25
N ASN A 329 14.25 -2.24 4.32
CA ASN A 329 13.88 -2.60 5.72
C ASN A 329 12.49 -3.29 5.87
N ARG A 330 12.26 -4.40 5.20
CA ARG A 330 10.96 -5.08 5.03
C ARG A 330 10.73 -6.15 6.07
N MET A 331 11.82 -6.77 6.53
CA MET A 331 11.79 -7.77 7.59
C MET A 331 12.44 -7.21 8.84
N GLU A 332 11.71 -7.22 9.94
CA GLU A 332 12.30 -6.97 11.25
C GLU A 332 13.16 -8.16 11.64
N ARG A 333 14.44 -7.88 11.91
CA ARG A 333 15.43 -8.90 12.25
C ARG A 333 15.59 -8.94 13.77
N PRO A 334 15.55 -10.12 14.41
CA PRO A 334 15.89 -10.21 15.81
C PRO A 334 17.37 -9.82 15.99
N GLY A 335 17.64 -9.01 17.01
CA GLY A 335 19.00 -8.67 17.41
C GLY A 335 19.79 -9.87 17.94
N GLY A 336 21.08 -9.67 18.18
CA GLY A 336 21.96 -10.67 18.82
C GLY A 336 23.04 -11.25 17.91
N MET A 337 23.59 -12.40 18.32
CA MET A 337 24.72 -13.04 17.64
C MET A 337 24.31 -13.60 16.28
N ARG A 338 25.15 -13.37 15.27
CA ARG A 338 24.96 -13.88 13.90
C ARG A 338 25.96 -15.00 13.62
N ASP A 339 25.47 -16.13 13.11
CA ASP A 339 26.30 -17.30 12.86
C ASP A 339 26.21 -17.77 11.40
N TRP A 340 27.30 -17.57 10.67
CA TRP A 340 27.55 -18.03 9.30
C TRP A 340 28.51 -19.23 9.24
N SER A 341 28.73 -19.95 10.34
CA SER A 341 29.52 -21.19 10.33
C SER A 341 28.95 -22.21 9.33
N ARG A 342 29.80 -23.14 8.85
CA ARG A 342 29.36 -24.25 7.99
C ARG A 342 28.22 -25.06 8.62
N ALA A 343 28.32 -25.33 9.92
CA ALA A 343 27.27 -26.04 10.66
C ALA A 343 25.92 -25.29 10.62
N SER A 344 25.92 -23.97 10.81
CA SER A 344 24.71 -23.14 10.68
C SER A 344 24.14 -23.18 9.27
N ILE A 345 25.00 -23.09 8.23
CA ILE A 345 24.57 -23.14 6.83
C ILE A 345 23.97 -24.52 6.48
N ASP A 346 24.59 -25.60 6.95
CA ASP A 346 24.08 -26.96 6.73
C ASP A 346 22.77 -27.20 7.49
N GLN A 347 22.60 -26.61 8.67
CA GLN A 347 21.31 -26.64 9.36
C GLN A 347 20.23 -25.89 8.56
N ARG A 348 20.56 -24.72 8.01
CA ARG A 348 19.62 -23.95 7.18
C ARG A 348 19.19 -24.71 5.92
N ARG A 349 20.09 -25.50 5.30
CA ARG A 349 19.72 -26.41 4.19
C ARG A 349 18.69 -27.45 4.63
N LYS A 350 18.92 -28.09 5.77
CA LYS A 350 17.98 -29.09 6.33
C LYS A 350 16.62 -28.46 6.66
N ASP A 351 16.62 -27.25 7.22
CA ASP A 351 15.39 -26.52 7.51
C ASP A 351 14.63 -26.20 6.20
N LEU A 352 15.34 -25.72 5.17
CA LEU A 352 14.77 -25.46 3.85
C LEU A 352 14.13 -26.72 3.24
N GLU A 353 14.82 -27.86 3.30
CA GLU A 353 14.27 -29.14 2.81
C GLU A 353 12.97 -29.52 3.52
N GLN A 354 12.85 -29.24 4.82
CA GLN A 354 11.60 -29.48 5.57
C GLN A 354 10.47 -28.55 5.10
N PHE A 355 10.77 -27.27 4.86
CA PHE A 355 9.78 -26.33 4.32
C PHE A 355 9.33 -26.71 2.90
N GLU A 356 10.28 -27.06 2.02
CA GLU A 356 9.98 -27.53 0.66
C GLU A 356 9.14 -28.81 0.69
N ALA A 357 9.42 -29.74 1.60
CA ALA A 357 8.64 -30.96 1.76
C ALA A 357 7.21 -30.69 2.24
N ARG A 358 7.01 -29.70 3.13
CA ARG A 358 5.66 -29.26 3.55
C ARG A 358 4.91 -28.60 2.39
N TRP A 359 5.56 -27.71 1.66
CA TRP A 359 4.99 -27.01 0.50
C TRP A 359 4.55 -27.97 -0.61
N LYS A 360 5.42 -28.92 -1.00
CA LYS A 360 5.16 -29.89 -2.07
C LYS A 360 4.04 -30.90 -1.75
N LYS A 361 3.68 -31.08 -0.47
CA LYS A 361 2.58 -31.96 -0.07
C LYS A 361 1.21 -31.35 -0.33
N MET A 362 1.12 -30.03 -0.49
CA MET A 362 -0.15 -29.33 -0.76
C MET A 362 -0.44 -29.37 -2.25
N ASP A 363 -1.68 -29.68 -2.62
CA ASP A 363 -2.17 -29.58 -3.99
C ASP A 363 -3.04 -28.33 -4.16
N ALA A 364 -2.43 -27.28 -4.71
CA ALA A 364 -3.11 -26.00 -4.95
C ALA A 364 -3.87 -25.94 -6.29
N SER A 365 -3.83 -26.99 -7.12
CA SER A 365 -4.33 -26.93 -8.51
C SER A 365 -5.83 -26.60 -8.62
N HIS A 366 -6.60 -26.94 -7.58
CA HIS A 366 -8.04 -26.71 -7.50
C HIS A 366 -8.44 -25.53 -6.61
N TRP A 367 -7.47 -24.79 -6.05
CA TRP A 367 -7.77 -23.63 -5.20
C TRP A 367 -8.22 -22.42 -6.04
N PRO A 368 -8.93 -21.44 -5.45
CA PRO A 368 -9.16 -20.14 -6.08
C PRO A 368 -7.85 -19.47 -6.52
N ILE A 369 -7.86 -18.72 -7.63
CA ILE A 369 -6.65 -18.07 -8.20
C ILE A 369 -5.84 -17.28 -7.15
N PRO A 370 -6.45 -16.44 -6.27
CA PRO A 370 -5.70 -15.74 -5.22
C PRO A 370 -4.87 -16.69 -4.34
N GLN A 371 -5.42 -17.84 -3.96
CA GLN A 371 -4.74 -18.84 -3.13
C GLN A 371 -3.66 -19.60 -3.91
N GLN A 372 -3.87 -19.81 -5.22
CA GLN A 372 -2.82 -20.36 -6.08
C GLN A 372 -1.64 -19.40 -6.24
N VAL A 373 -1.92 -18.09 -6.29
CA VAL A 373 -0.90 -17.04 -6.25
C VAL A 373 -0.13 -17.13 -4.95
N ASP A 374 -0.80 -17.21 -3.80
CA ASP A 374 -0.13 -17.32 -2.49
C ASP A 374 0.72 -18.59 -2.39
N TYR A 375 0.23 -19.72 -2.92
CA TYR A 375 1.00 -20.96 -3.00
C TYR A 375 2.29 -20.79 -3.83
N ARG A 376 2.22 -20.10 -4.97
CA ARG A 376 3.39 -19.81 -5.82
C ARG A 376 4.34 -18.80 -5.17
N LEU A 377 3.83 -17.84 -4.40
CA LEU A 377 4.65 -16.90 -3.62
C LEU A 377 5.52 -17.65 -2.61
N VAL A 378 4.93 -18.57 -1.85
CA VAL A 378 5.69 -19.39 -0.89
C VAL A 378 6.74 -20.24 -1.62
N GLY A 379 6.37 -20.86 -2.75
CA GLY A 379 7.32 -21.62 -3.58
C GLY A 379 8.50 -20.78 -4.10
N SER A 380 8.23 -19.53 -4.53
CA SER A 380 9.26 -18.59 -4.94
C SER A 380 10.17 -18.19 -3.77
N ALA A 381 9.60 -17.89 -2.60
CA ALA A 381 10.38 -17.51 -1.43
C ALA A 381 11.31 -18.64 -0.96
N LEU A 382 10.86 -19.90 -1.02
CA LEU A 382 11.69 -21.08 -0.76
C LEU A 382 12.80 -21.22 -1.82
N SER A 383 12.45 -21.01 -3.09
CA SER A 383 13.41 -21.02 -4.20
C SER A 383 14.48 -19.93 -4.06
N ARG A 384 14.15 -18.76 -3.52
CA ARG A 384 15.13 -17.71 -3.20
C ARG A 384 16.14 -18.18 -2.16
N VAL A 385 15.73 -18.93 -1.14
CA VAL A 385 16.68 -19.50 -0.17
C VAL A 385 17.57 -20.56 -0.83
N ARG A 386 16.99 -21.41 -1.69
CA ARG A 386 17.76 -22.38 -2.48
C ARG A 386 18.79 -21.70 -3.40
N TRP A 387 18.41 -20.56 -4.00
CA TRP A 387 19.31 -19.72 -4.78
C TRP A 387 20.51 -19.27 -3.95
N GLU A 388 20.25 -18.66 -2.79
CA GLU A 388 21.27 -18.11 -1.90
C GLU A 388 22.20 -19.17 -1.29
N LEU A 389 21.69 -20.38 -1.02
CA LEU A 389 22.45 -21.44 -0.39
C LEU A 389 23.26 -22.27 -1.38
N ASP A 390 22.72 -22.53 -2.57
CA ASP A 390 23.21 -23.58 -3.46
C ASP A 390 23.46 -23.15 -4.91
N GLN A 391 22.58 -22.34 -5.54
CA GLN A 391 22.73 -21.95 -6.95
C GLN A 391 23.71 -20.79 -7.15
N ASN A 392 23.54 -19.72 -6.37
CA ASN A 392 24.48 -18.61 -6.25
C ASN A 392 24.94 -18.48 -4.78
N PRO A 393 25.80 -19.40 -4.30
CA PRO A 393 26.23 -19.41 -2.91
C PRO A 393 27.22 -18.28 -2.63
N ARG A 394 26.73 -17.03 -2.54
CA ARG A 394 27.55 -15.82 -2.28
C ARG A 394 28.44 -16.00 -1.06
N TRP A 395 27.93 -16.68 -0.03
CA TRP A 395 28.71 -17.04 1.16
C TRP A 395 29.99 -17.87 0.88
N LYS A 396 30.05 -18.65 -0.22
CA LYS A 396 31.29 -19.34 -0.65
C LYS A 396 32.15 -18.52 -1.60
N ARG A 397 31.53 -17.69 -2.45
CA ARG A 397 32.20 -17.14 -3.64
C ARG A 397 32.38 -15.63 -3.64
N ASP A 398 31.71 -14.89 -2.77
CA ASP A 398 31.70 -13.43 -2.76
C ASP A 398 32.24 -12.91 -1.42
N PRO A 399 33.47 -12.40 -1.37
CA PRO A 399 34.02 -11.81 -0.15
C PRO A 399 33.23 -10.58 0.35
N ASN A 400 32.52 -9.87 -0.53
CA ASN A 400 31.68 -8.72 -0.15
C ASN A 400 30.44 -9.15 0.64
N PHE A 401 29.98 -10.39 0.47
CA PHE A 401 28.91 -10.95 1.30
C PHE A 401 29.18 -10.74 2.80
N TYR A 402 30.43 -10.99 3.24
CA TYR A 402 30.82 -10.83 4.64
C TYR A 402 31.01 -9.37 5.06
N ILE A 403 31.29 -8.46 4.11
CA ILE A 403 31.23 -7.02 4.36
C ILE A 403 29.78 -6.59 4.56
N GLU A 404 28.84 -7.10 3.77
CA GLU A 404 27.41 -6.84 3.95
C GLU A 404 26.91 -7.36 5.31
N GLN A 405 27.33 -8.56 5.69
CA GLN A 405 26.94 -9.15 6.98
C GLN A 405 27.54 -8.42 8.20
N THR A 406 28.45 -7.46 7.99
CA THR A 406 29.11 -6.70 9.05
C THR A 406 28.81 -5.20 8.96
N LEU A 407 29.34 -4.51 7.96
CA LEU A 407 29.22 -3.06 7.82
C LEU A 407 27.84 -2.64 7.31
N THR A 408 27.24 -3.33 6.32
CA THR A 408 25.87 -3.00 5.89
C THR A 408 24.88 -3.27 7.02
N ALA A 409 25.04 -4.36 7.75
CA ALA A 409 24.26 -4.61 8.96
C ALA A 409 24.40 -3.47 9.99
N LEU A 410 25.61 -2.94 10.20
CA LEU A 410 25.79 -1.78 11.09
C LEU A 410 25.10 -0.53 10.55
N VAL A 411 25.22 -0.24 9.25
CA VAL A 411 24.59 0.91 8.60
C VAL A 411 23.08 0.85 8.71
N GLU A 412 22.46 -0.30 8.47
CA GLU A 412 21.01 -0.51 8.63
C GLU A 412 20.53 -0.15 10.05
N ALA A 413 21.33 -0.40 11.10
CA ALA A 413 20.98 0.01 12.46
C ALA A 413 21.14 1.52 12.70
N LEU A 414 22.06 2.15 11.96
CA LEU A 414 22.40 3.57 12.08
C LEU A 414 21.55 4.49 11.19
N THR A 415 20.78 3.94 10.24
CA THR A 415 19.84 4.74 9.43
C THR A 415 18.59 5.13 10.21
N VAL A 416 18.26 4.42 11.31
CA VAL A 416 17.19 4.92 12.17
C VAL A 416 17.66 6.17 12.92
N PRO A 417 16.91 7.28 12.94
CA PRO A 417 17.41 8.52 13.50
C PRO A 417 17.72 8.46 14.99
N ALA A 418 18.85 9.06 15.36
CA ALA A 418 19.22 9.32 16.75
C ALA A 418 18.33 10.43 17.38
N PRO A 419 18.29 10.57 18.73
CA PRO A 419 19.09 9.85 19.74
C PRO A 419 18.65 8.39 19.92
N TYR A 420 19.63 7.50 20.12
CA TYR A 420 19.39 6.07 20.33
C TYR A 420 19.14 5.77 21.81
N ASP A 421 18.01 5.12 22.10
CA ASP A 421 17.73 4.60 23.43
C ASP A 421 18.68 3.45 23.83
N LYS A 422 18.52 2.92 25.05
CA LYS A 422 19.35 1.85 25.59
C LYS A 422 19.27 0.54 24.78
N ALA A 423 18.11 0.22 24.21
CA ALA A 423 17.91 -1.00 23.43
C ALA A 423 18.60 -0.88 22.07
N ARG A 424 18.36 0.20 21.34
CA ARG A 424 19.01 0.49 20.05
C ARG A 424 20.52 0.65 20.20
N SER A 425 20.98 1.35 21.23
CA SER A 425 22.40 1.48 21.57
C SER A 425 23.06 0.10 21.78
N ARG A 426 22.38 -0.81 22.49
CA ARG A 426 22.88 -2.18 22.69
C ARG A 426 22.91 -2.98 21.38
N GLU A 427 21.91 -2.84 20.54
CA GLU A 427 21.86 -3.51 19.24
C GLU A 427 23.00 -3.04 18.32
N ILE A 428 23.24 -1.73 18.22
CA ILE A 428 24.38 -1.16 17.50
C ILE A 428 25.70 -1.77 18.00
N LEU A 429 25.91 -1.80 19.32
CA LEU A 429 27.11 -2.41 19.91
C LEU A 429 27.22 -3.89 19.57
N THR A 430 26.11 -4.64 19.60
CA THR A 430 26.07 -6.07 19.27
C THR A 430 26.47 -6.30 17.80
N ARG A 431 25.99 -5.46 16.86
CA ARG A 431 26.38 -5.54 15.45
C ARG A 431 27.89 -5.30 15.26
N ILE A 432 28.49 -4.35 16.00
CA ILE A 432 29.94 -4.12 16.02
C ILE A 432 30.68 -5.34 16.60
N GLU A 433 30.21 -5.87 17.74
CA GLU A 433 30.82 -7.02 18.43
C GLU A 433 30.74 -8.33 17.61
N ASN A 434 29.77 -8.45 16.70
CA ASN A 434 29.65 -9.59 15.79
C ASN A 434 30.75 -9.63 14.71
N VAL A 435 31.31 -8.48 14.32
CA VAL A 435 32.23 -8.32 13.17
C VAL A 435 33.37 -9.36 13.17
N PRO A 436 34.13 -9.55 14.26
CA PRO A 436 35.26 -10.49 14.24
C PRO A 436 34.85 -11.94 13.99
N SER A 437 33.73 -12.37 14.57
CA SER A 437 33.25 -13.75 14.42
C SER A 437 32.76 -14.03 12.99
N ILE A 438 32.06 -13.07 12.38
CA ILE A 438 31.55 -13.18 11.01
C ILE A 438 32.70 -13.25 10.01
N LEU A 439 33.73 -12.40 10.15
CA LEU A 439 34.87 -12.39 9.24
C LEU A 439 35.77 -13.63 9.38
N LYS A 440 35.88 -14.17 10.61
CA LYS A 440 36.54 -15.47 10.83
C LYS A 440 35.83 -16.57 10.04
N GLN A 441 34.50 -16.67 10.21
CA GLN A 441 33.69 -17.65 9.47
C GLN A 441 33.75 -17.42 7.96
N GLY A 442 33.79 -16.16 7.52
CA GLY A 442 33.96 -15.83 6.11
C GLY A 442 35.27 -16.35 5.52
N THR A 443 36.35 -16.20 6.25
CA THR A 443 37.67 -16.75 5.85
C THR A 443 37.65 -18.29 5.72
N GLU A 444 36.91 -18.97 6.60
CA GLU A 444 36.75 -20.44 6.60
C GLU A 444 35.79 -20.95 5.51
N ASN A 445 34.82 -20.13 5.11
CA ASN A 445 33.79 -20.46 4.15
C ASN A 445 34.21 -20.21 2.70
N LEU A 446 34.92 -19.11 2.45
CA LEU A 446 35.31 -18.71 1.09
C LEU A 446 36.13 -19.81 0.40
N ALA A 447 35.67 -20.23 -0.77
CA ALA A 447 36.24 -21.30 -1.56
C ALA A 447 36.51 -20.80 -2.99
N ASN A 448 37.74 -20.34 -3.24
CA ASN A 448 38.20 -19.78 -4.52
C ASN A 448 37.27 -18.67 -5.07
N PRO A 449 37.03 -17.58 -4.32
CA PRO A 449 36.24 -16.46 -4.82
C PRO A 449 36.84 -15.86 -6.09
N PRO A 450 36.04 -15.33 -7.04
CA PRO A 450 36.58 -14.63 -8.20
C PRO A 450 37.46 -13.44 -7.79
N ALA A 451 38.59 -13.27 -8.47
CA ALA A 451 39.53 -12.18 -8.26
C ALA A 451 38.84 -10.81 -8.32
N PRO A 452 37.91 -10.52 -9.26
CA PRO A 452 37.21 -9.25 -9.26
C PRO A 452 36.42 -8.96 -7.97
N PHE A 453 35.76 -9.97 -7.38
CA PHE A 453 34.99 -9.78 -6.14
C PHE A 453 35.91 -9.54 -4.95
N ALA A 454 37.04 -10.27 -4.88
CA ALA A 454 38.05 -10.08 -3.86
C ALA A 454 38.72 -8.70 -3.96
N THR A 455 39.04 -8.22 -5.18
CA THR A 455 39.57 -6.87 -5.41
C THR A 455 38.64 -5.80 -4.86
N VAL A 456 37.34 -5.91 -5.12
CA VAL A 456 36.35 -4.95 -4.62
C VAL A 456 36.25 -4.99 -3.10
N ALA A 457 36.21 -6.17 -2.50
CA ALA A 457 36.18 -6.30 -1.05
C ALA A 457 37.44 -5.67 -0.42
N VAL A 458 38.61 -5.83 -1.07
CA VAL A 458 39.85 -5.19 -0.65
C VAL A 458 39.75 -3.67 -0.72
N GLN A 459 39.25 -3.12 -1.84
CA GLN A 459 39.07 -1.68 -2.05
C GLN A 459 38.06 -1.09 -1.04
N ASN A 460 36.94 -1.76 -0.83
CA ASN A 460 35.90 -1.35 0.13
C ASN A 460 36.42 -1.28 1.58
N LEU A 461 37.50 -1.98 1.91
CA LEU A 461 38.12 -1.99 3.24
C LEU A 461 39.33 -1.05 3.36
N GLU A 462 39.67 -0.28 2.31
CA GLU A 462 40.74 0.71 2.40
C GLU A 462 40.43 1.78 3.46
N GLY A 463 41.44 2.08 4.30
CA GLY A 463 41.31 3.05 5.39
C GLY A 463 40.21 2.73 6.42
N ILE A 464 39.74 1.48 6.51
CA ILE A 464 38.54 1.13 7.29
C ILE A 464 38.67 1.47 8.77
N ARG A 465 39.83 1.25 9.41
CA ARG A 465 40.04 1.62 10.82
C ARG A 465 39.82 3.10 11.08
N GLN A 466 40.32 3.97 10.20
CA GLN A 466 40.15 5.41 10.36
C GLN A 466 38.66 5.79 10.24
N ARG A 467 37.93 5.17 9.30
CA ARG A 467 36.49 5.39 9.12
C ARG A 467 35.69 4.92 10.34
N VAL A 468 35.97 3.72 10.85
CA VAL A 468 35.31 3.16 12.05
C VAL A 468 35.60 4.01 13.30
N ARG A 469 36.83 4.51 13.48
CA ARG A 469 37.16 5.45 14.57
C ARG A 469 36.38 6.76 14.49
N LYS A 470 36.29 7.36 13.29
CA LYS A 470 35.49 8.58 13.08
C LYS A 470 34.00 8.34 13.35
N MET A 471 33.49 7.19 12.93
CA MET A 471 32.11 6.77 13.22
C MET A 471 31.89 6.68 14.73
N SER A 472 32.75 5.94 15.44
CA SER A 472 32.68 5.77 16.90
C SER A 472 32.65 7.13 17.63
N ASN A 473 33.57 8.03 17.28
CA ASN A 473 33.69 9.34 17.91
C ASN A 473 32.45 10.23 17.68
N SER A 474 31.91 10.25 16.46
CA SER A 474 30.73 11.05 16.13
C SER A 474 29.41 10.43 16.61
N LEU A 475 29.37 9.11 16.80
CA LEU A 475 28.21 8.38 17.31
C LEU A 475 28.08 8.47 18.84
N ALA A 476 29.19 8.67 19.57
CA ALA A 476 29.23 8.58 21.03
C ALA A 476 28.17 9.42 21.74
N SER A 477 27.97 10.68 21.32
CA SER A 477 26.97 11.59 21.90
C SER A 477 25.52 11.25 21.54
N SER A 478 25.32 10.41 20.54
CA SER A 478 24.00 10.01 20.03
C SER A 478 23.50 8.71 20.67
N THR A 479 24.31 8.01 21.47
CA THR A 479 23.99 6.72 22.08
C THR A 479 24.05 6.77 23.60
N THR A 480 23.47 5.78 24.27
CA THR A 480 23.63 5.58 25.72
C THR A 480 24.83 4.69 26.07
N LEU A 481 25.74 4.43 25.12
CA LEU A 481 26.88 3.52 25.33
C LEU A 481 27.97 4.21 26.14
N ASN A 482 28.68 3.43 26.96
CA ASN A 482 29.95 3.88 27.53
C ASN A 482 30.98 4.07 26.38
N PRO A 483 31.60 5.26 26.24
CA PRO A 483 32.51 5.54 25.14
C PRO A 483 33.71 4.57 25.05
N ASP A 484 34.29 4.17 26.18
CA ASP A 484 35.42 3.22 26.19
C ASP A 484 35.02 1.84 25.69
N LYS A 485 33.80 1.39 26.05
CA LYS A 485 33.25 0.12 25.56
C LYS A 485 33.01 0.17 24.05
N LEU A 486 32.40 1.24 23.55
CA LEU A 486 32.16 1.45 22.12
C LEU A 486 33.49 1.48 21.34
N ASN A 487 34.45 2.29 21.79
CA ASN A 487 35.77 2.40 21.17
C ASN A 487 36.51 1.07 21.16
N SER A 488 36.49 0.32 22.28
CA SER A 488 37.13 -0.99 22.36
C SER A 488 36.51 -2.02 21.41
N ALA A 489 35.18 -2.00 21.23
CA ALA A 489 34.50 -2.87 20.26
C ALA A 489 34.86 -2.48 18.81
N CYS A 490 34.88 -1.18 18.52
CA CYS A 490 35.28 -0.63 17.22
C CYS A 490 36.74 -0.98 16.85
N GLU A 491 37.68 -0.97 17.80
CA GLU A 491 39.07 -1.40 17.53
C GLU A 491 39.14 -2.89 17.20
N ARG A 492 38.46 -3.77 17.96
CA ARG A 492 38.43 -5.21 17.64
C ARG A 492 37.79 -5.49 16.27
N ALA A 493 36.72 -4.78 15.94
CA ALA A 493 36.09 -4.86 14.63
C ALA A 493 37.06 -4.41 13.52
N SER A 494 37.78 -3.30 13.74
CA SER A 494 38.79 -2.78 12.81
C SER A 494 39.94 -3.76 12.59
N ASP A 495 40.46 -4.39 13.66
CA ASP A 495 41.50 -5.41 13.57
C ASP A 495 41.06 -6.59 12.69
N ALA A 496 39.82 -7.04 12.86
CA ALA A 496 39.27 -8.14 12.07
C ALA A 496 39.06 -7.76 10.59
N LEU A 497 38.56 -6.55 10.33
CA LEU A 497 38.35 -6.02 8.96
C LEU A 497 39.67 -5.87 8.21
N GLU A 498 40.70 -5.29 8.84
CA GLU A 498 42.04 -5.17 8.24
C GLU A 498 42.70 -6.52 8.01
N LYS A 499 42.58 -7.45 8.97
CA LYS A 499 43.09 -8.81 8.80
C LYS A 499 42.42 -9.52 7.63
N TYR A 500 41.09 -9.41 7.51
CA TYR A 500 40.35 -9.98 6.38
C TYR A 500 40.79 -9.36 5.05
N GLN A 501 40.95 -8.04 4.98
CA GLN A 501 41.50 -7.33 3.82
C GLN A 501 42.88 -7.88 3.42
N GLN A 502 43.80 -8.03 4.38
CA GLN A 502 45.15 -8.53 4.13
C GLN A 502 45.15 -9.97 3.60
N GLN A 503 44.30 -10.83 4.17
CA GLN A 503 44.16 -12.22 3.70
C GLN A 503 43.64 -12.29 2.26
N LEU A 504 42.67 -11.44 1.90
CA LEU A 504 42.19 -11.33 0.52
C LEU A 504 43.30 -10.84 -0.42
N LYS A 505 44.07 -9.81 -0.04
CA LYS A 505 45.22 -9.31 -0.83
C LYS A 505 46.26 -10.40 -1.11
N GLN A 506 46.57 -11.23 -0.10
CA GLN A 506 47.53 -12.33 -0.25
C GLN A 506 47.04 -13.42 -1.21
N LYS A 507 45.73 -13.73 -1.20
CA LYS A 507 45.14 -14.73 -2.08
C LYS A 507 44.95 -14.22 -3.51
N LEU A 508 44.76 -12.91 -3.69
CA LEU A 508 44.35 -12.29 -4.95
C LEU A 508 45.09 -12.78 -6.20
N PRO A 509 46.44 -12.92 -6.21
CA PRO A 509 47.17 -13.38 -7.40
C PRO A 509 46.84 -14.80 -7.87
N THR A 510 46.22 -15.62 -7.01
CA THR A 510 45.88 -17.03 -7.28
C THR A 510 44.43 -17.24 -7.68
N LEU A 511 43.61 -16.19 -7.62
CA LEU A 511 42.16 -16.30 -7.83
C LEU A 511 41.81 -16.22 -9.33
N SER A 512 40.75 -16.93 -9.71
CA SER A 512 40.23 -16.94 -11.09
C SER A 512 39.57 -15.61 -11.44
N GLN A 513 39.66 -15.18 -12.70
CA GLN A 513 38.95 -14.00 -13.21
C GLN A 513 37.46 -14.25 -13.51
N GLN A 514 37.02 -15.51 -13.50
CA GLN A 514 35.67 -15.89 -13.92
C GLN A 514 34.61 -15.55 -12.87
N THR A 515 33.68 -14.66 -13.21
CA THR A 515 32.59 -14.21 -12.33
C THR A 515 31.24 -14.80 -12.69
N ALA A 516 31.05 -15.29 -13.91
CA ALA A 516 29.76 -15.75 -14.41
C ALA A 516 29.15 -16.88 -13.56
N LEU A 517 27.82 -16.94 -13.50
CA LEU A 517 27.08 -18.09 -12.98
C LEU A 517 26.76 -19.11 -14.08
N GLY A 518 26.64 -18.64 -15.31
CA GLY A 518 26.24 -19.44 -16.46
C GLY A 518 24.73 -19.42 -16.71
N ARG A 519 24.37 -19.85 -17.93
CA ARG A 519 23.02 -19.79 -18.47
C ARG A 519 21.98 -20.53 -17.63
N ASP A 520 22.29 -21.76 -17.23
CA ASP A 520 21.32 -22.62 -16.56
C ASP A 520 20.92 -22.06 -15.19
N ALA A 521 21.89 -21.56 -14.42
CA ALA A 521 21.62 -20.90 -13.14
C ALA A 521 20.78 -19.63 -13.35
N TYR A 522 21.08 -18.83 -14.38
CA TYR A 522 20.31 -17.63 -14.69
C TYR A 522 18.87 -17.94 -15.08
N ILE A 523 18.64 -18.91 -15.96
CA ILE A 523 17.29 -19.38 -16.32
C ILE A 523 16.57 -19.93 -15.10
N TRP A 524 17.27 -20.69 -14.24
CA TRP A 524 16.70 -21.20 -13.01
C TRP A 524 16.21 -20.07 -12.10
N PHE A 525 16.99 -19.00 -11.94
CA PHE A 525 16.58 -17.80 -11.20
C PHE A 525 15.32 -17.16 -11.80
N LEU A 526 15.31 -16.91 -13.11
CA LEU A 526 14.17 -16.31 -13.81
C LEU A 526 12.88 -17.10 -13.58
N ARG A 527 12.95 -18.43 -13.65
CA ARG A 527 11.77 -19.31 -13.58
C ARG A 527 11.29 -19.55 -12.16
N ASN A 528 12.19 -19.70 -11.20
CA ASN A 528 11.84 -20.17 -9.85
C ASN A 528 11.83 -19.05 -8.80
N VAL A 529 12.58 -17.97 -8.99
CA VAL A 529 12.68 -16.85 -8.04
C VAL A 529 11.94 -15.63 -8.58
N ALA A 530 12.31 -15.15 -9.76
CA ALA A 530 11.69 -13.94 -10.32
C ALA A 530 10.29 -14.21 -10.91
N LEU A 531 9.94 -15.48 -11.15
CA LEU A 531 8.71 -15.91 -11.83
C LEU A 531 8.47 -15.16 -13.16
N MET A 532 9.58 -14.93 -13.89
CA MET A 532 9.59 -14.27 -15.19
C MET A 532 9.58 -15.33 -16.31
N PRO A 533 8.63 -15.28 -17.25
CA PRO A 533 8.50 -16.30 -18.28
C PRO A 533 9.46 -16.10 -19.47
N PHE A 534 10.49 -15.26 -19.34
CA PHE A 534 11.37 -14.85 -20.44
C PHE A 534 12.65 -15.68 -20.51
N THR A 535 13.23 -15.73 -21.70
CA THR A 535 14.57 -16.21 -22.00
C THR A 535 15.57 -15.05 -21.95
N PRO A 536 16.88 -15.31 -21.74
CA PRO A 536 17.90 -14.27 -21.82
C PRO A 536 17.83 -13.45 -23.11
N GLU A 537 17.54 -14.09 -24.25
CA GLU A 537 17.45 -13.44 -25.55
C GLU A 537 16.25 -12.48 -25.65
N GLU A 538 15.10 -12.87 -25.10
CA GLU A 538 13.93 -11.98 -25.00
C GLU A 538 14.22 -10.78 -24.09
N LEU A 539 14.91 -10.99 -22.97
CA LEU A 539 15.35 -9.90 -22.08
C LEU A 539 16.25 -8.91 -22.81
N LEU A 540 17.25 -9.41 -23.56
CA LEU A 540 18.14 -8.58 -24.38
C LEU A 540 17.38 -7.79 -25.44
N ALA A 541 16.41 -8.42 -26.13
CA ALA A 541 15.59 -7.74 -27.12
C ALA A 541 14.75 -6.61 -26.51
N MET A 542 14.10 -6.88 -25.37
CA MET A 542 13.31 -5.89 -24.63
C MET A 542 14.17 -4.72 -24.12
N GLY A 543 15.32 -5.02 -23.50
CA GLY A 543 16.26 -4.00 -23.01
C GLY A 543 16.77 -3.11 -24.14
N LYS A 544 17.12 -3.69 -25.29
CA LYS A 544 17.57 -2.94 -26.48
C LYS A 544 16.48 -2.02 -27.04
N GLN A 545 15.24 -2.50 -27.13
CA GLN A 545 14.12 -1.69 -27.60
C GLN A 545 13.90 -0.47 -26.70
N GLU A 546 13.90 -0.68 -25.39
CA GLU A 546 13.69 0.40 -24.42
C GLU A 546 14.87 1.37 -24.34
N TRP A 547 16.10 0.88 -24.53
CA TRP A 547 17.27 1.75 -24.62
C TRP A 547 17.17 2.68 -25.83
N ASN A 548 16.81 2.15 -27.00
CA ASN A 548 16.60 2.96 -28.21
C ASN A 548 15.52 4.03 -27.99
N ARG A 549 14.40 3.66 -27.34
CA ARG A 549 13.32 4.58 -27.02
C ARG A 549 13.77 5.70 -26.08
N ALA A 550 14.46 5.36 -25.00
CA ALA A 550 14.96 6.33 -24.04
C ALA A 550 15.97 7.31 -24.67
N VAL A 551 16.90 6.82 -25.50
CA VAL A 551 17.86 7.67 -26.22
C VAL A 551 17.16 8.63 -27.19
N ALA A 552 16.18 8.14 -27.95
CA ALA A 552 15.43 8.99 -28.87
C ALA A 552 14.65 10.08 -28.12
N PHE A 553 13.96 9.71 -27.03
CA PHE A 553 13.14 10.65 -26.27
C PHE A 553 14.00 11.68 -25.51
N GLU A 554 15.15 11.27 -24.96
CA GLU A 554 16.14 12.19 -24.40
C GLU A 554 16.60 13.21 -25.45
N ALA A 555 16.88 12.78 -26.68
CA ALA A 555 17.29 13.67 -27.76
C ALA A 555 16.18 14.64 -28.19
N TYR A 556 14.93 14.17 -28.25
CA TYR A 556 13.78 15.02 -28.59
C TYR A 556 13.52 16.09 -27.53
N GLU A 557 13.59 15.75 -26.24
CA GLU A 557 13.46 16.72 -25.16
C GLU A 557 14.61 17.73 -25.18
N LYS A 558 15.87 17.29 -25.33
CA LYS A 558 17.01 18.22 -25.43
C LYS A 558 16.87 19.19 -26.58
N ASN A 559 16.38 18.73 -27.73
CA ASN A 559 16.12 19.61 -28.87
C ASN A 559 14.97 20.59 -28.58
N ARG A 560 13.89 20.12 -27.94
CA ARG A 560 12.74 20.95 -27.53
C ARG A 560 13.16 22.04 -26.53
N ASN A 561 14.08 21.73 -25.63
CA ASN A 561 14.44 22.55 -24.48
C ASN A 561 15.75 23.33 -24.67
N LYS A 562 16.31 23.36 -25.88
CA LYS A 562 17.62 23.99 -26.16
C LYS A 562 17.73 25.46 -25.74
N ASP A 563 16.60 26.16 -25.70
CA ASP A 563 16.50 27.58 -25.34
C ASP A 563 15.96 27.80 -23.92
N VAL A 564 15.72 26.71 -23.17
CA VAL A 564 15.28 26.75 -21.76
C VAL A 564 16.53 26.89 -20.87
N PRO A 565 16.52 27.76 -19.83
CA PRO A 565 17.63 27.86 -18.90
C PRO A 565 17.84 26.57 -18.10
N PRO A 566 19.10 26.15 -17.85
CA PRO A 566 19.39 24.92 -17.12
C PRO A 566 18.88 24.96 -15.68
N LEU A 567 18.58 23.78 -15.12
CA LEU A 567 18.25 23.64 -13.70
C LEU A 567 19.41 24.14 -12.82
N LYS A 568 19.04 24.79 -11.73
CA LYS A 568 19.98 25.22 -10.69
C LYS A 568 20.06 24.15 -9.61
N ILE A 569 21.26 23.96 -9.09
CA ILE A 569 21.47 23.14 -7.89
C ILE A 569 21.04 23.97 -6.68
N ALA A 570 20.40 23.33 -5.70
CA ALA A 570 20.03 23.96 -4.44
C ALA A 570 21.24 24.61 -3.75
N ASP A 571 21.05 25.82 -3.19
CA ASP A 571 22.17 26.61 -2.63
C ASP A 571 22.81 25.97 -1.39
N ASN A 572 22.02 25.25 -0.59
CA ASN A 572 22.44 24.58 0.63
C ASN A 572 21.47 23.43 0.96
N ILE A 573 21.89 22.57 1.90
CA ILE A 573 21.12 21.38 2.27
C ILE A 573 19.75 21.69 2.90
N ASP A 574 19.61 22.78 3.66
CA ASP A 574 18.33 23.14 4.29
C ASP A 574 17.28 23.52 3.24
N ASN A 575 17.68 24.27 2.22
CA ASN A 575 16.84 24.58 1.07
C ASN A 575 16.46 23.32 0.29
N CYS A 576 17.41 22.39 0.09
CA CYS A 576 17.15 21.10 -0.56
C CYS A 576 16.11 20.28 0.21
N ILE A 577 16.25 20.18 1.54
CA ILE A 577 15.31 19.46 2.40
C ILE A 577 13.92 20.09 2.35
N LYS A 578 13.84 21.43 2.42
CA LYS A 578 12.58 22.16 2.36
C LYS A 578 11.88 21.98 1.01
N ASP A 579 12.59 22.18 -0.10
CA ASP A 579 12.03 22.00 -1.45
C ASP A 579 11.53 20.57 -1.64
N ALA A 580 12.29 19.56 -1.24
CA ALA A 580 11.86 18.17 -1.32
C ALA A 580 10.56 17.89 -0.54
N ALA A 581 10.38 18.47 0.64
CA ALA A 581 9.15 18.33 1.40
C ALA A 581 7.95 18.99 0.68
N GLU A 582 8.14 20.17 0.09
CA GLU A 582 7.10 20.85 -0.69
C GLU A 582 6.74 20.06 -1.97
N LYS A 583 7.74 19.50 -2.65
CA LYS A 583 7.54 18.65 -3.84
C LYS A 583 6.87 17.32 -3.50
N GLU A 584 7.16 16.72 -2.36
CA GLU A 584 6.51 15.49 -1.90
C GLU A 584 4.99 15.69 -1.72
N LEU A 585 4.60 16.80 -1.09
CA LEU A 585 3.19 17.17 -0.93
C LEU A 585 2.51 17.44 -2.28
N SER A 586 3.20 18.08 -3.22
CA SER A 586 2.66 18.35 -4.55
C SER A 586 2.45 17.06 -5.35
N ILE A 587 3.35 16.07 -5.22
CA ILE A 587 3.19 14.75 -5.84
C ILE A 587 1.95 14.03 -5.29
N ARG A 588 1.75 14.02 -3.96
CA ARG A 588 0.54 13.44 -3.34
C ARG A 588 -0.74 14.04 -3.89
N LYS A 589 -0.80 15.37 -3.89
CA LYS A 589 -1.94 16.12 -4.42
C LYS A 589 -2.19 15.78 -5.88
N PHE A 590 -1.13 15.75 -6.69
CA PHE A 590 -1.20 15.43 -8.10
C PHE A 590 -1.78 14.03 -8.35
N LEU A 591 -1.32 13.00 -7.63
CA LEU A 591 -1.83 11.62 -7.75
C LEU A 591 -3.35 11.54 -7.55
N VAL A 592 -3.83 12.18 -6.48
CA VAL A 592 -5.25 12.18 -6.11
C VAL A 592 -6.07 13.01 -7.11
N GLU A 593 -5.69 14.27 -7.37
CA GLU A 593 -6.44 15.16 -8.25
C GLU A 593 -6.52 14.65 -9.70
N ARG A 594 -5.49 13.95 -10.18
CA ARG A 594 -5.45 13.40 -11.55
C ARG A 594 -6.08 12.03 -11.70
N GLY A 595 -6.64 11.44 -10.65
CA GLY A 595 -7.25 10.12 -10.77
C GLY A 595 -6.25 8.99 -11.00
N ILE A 596 -4.99 9.16 -10.57
CA ILE A 596 -3.90 8.22 -10.88
C ILE A 596 -3.84 7.11 -9.84
N LEU A 597 -3.73 7.44 -8.56
CA LEU A 597 -3.54 6.47 -7.47
C LEU A 597 -4.08 7.07 -6.17
N SER A 598 -4.74 6.27 -5.35
CA SER A 598 -5.24 6.70 -4.05
C SER A 598 -4.08 6.84 -3.06
N VAL A 599 -4.09 7.89 -2.23
CA VAL A 599 -3.11 8.08 -1.15
C VAL A 599 -3.85 8.09 0.19
N PRO A 600 -3.74 7.03 1.02
CA PRO A 600 -4.43 7.00 2.31
C PRO A 600 -3.85 8.00 3.32
N ASP A 601 -4.73 8.64 4.12
CA ASP A 601 -4.35 9.68 5.09
C ASP A 601 -3.42 9.18 6.21
N TRP A 602 -3.39 7.86 6.46
CA TRP A 602 -2.51 7.28 7.48
C TRP A 602 -1.06 7.13 7.02
N VAL A 603 -0.79 7.18 5.71
CA VAL A 603 0.57 7.05 5.18
C VAL A 603 1.35 8.34 5.47
N GLN A 604 2.41 8.20 6.26
CA GLN A 604 3.29 9.30 6.66
C GLN A 604 4.12 9.82 5.48
N HIS A 605 5.05 10.74 5.73
CA HIS A 605 5.78 11.44 4.66
C HIS A 605 7.14 10.81 4.36
N TYR A 606 7.55 10.94 3.10
CA TYR A 606 8.92 10.70 2.68
C TYR A 606 9.73 12.00 2.86
N THR A 607 10.73 12.00 3.73
CA THR A 607 11.46 13.21 4.12
C THR A 607 12.95 13.09 3.90
N LEU A 608 13.60 14.20 3.54
CA LEU A 608 15.06 14.24 3.44
C LEU A 608 15.68 14.70 4.75
N ARG A 609 16.89 14.22 5.05
CA ARG A 609 17.72 14.68 6.17
C ARG A 609 19.19 14.77 5.79
N ALA A 610 19.92 15.69 6.41
CA ALA A 610 21.37 15.75 6.25
C ALA A 610 22.02 14.47 6.77
N THR A 611 22.95 13.91 6.00
CA THR A 611 23.66 12.68 6.38
C THR A 611 24.52 12.94 7.63
N PRO A 612 24.26 12.28 8.77
CA PRO A 612 25.05 12.48 9.98
C PRO A 612 26.47 11.91 9.80
N GLU A 613 27.43 12.51 10.51
CA GLU A 613 28.85 12.17 10.35
C GLU A 613 29.13 10.67 10.54
N TYR A 614 28.48 10.03 11.51
CA TYR A 614 28.69 8.61 11.79
C TYR A 614 28.26 7.69 10.64
N LEU A 615 27.27 8.08 9.83
CA LEU A 615 26.90 7.36 8.61
C LEU A 615 27.82 7.76 7.46
N ARG A 616 28.04 9.06 7.28
CA ARG A 616 28.82 9.64 6.17
C ARG A 616 30.22 9.04 6.06
N VAL A 617 30.89 8.84 7.19
CA VAL A 617 32.27 8.32 7.21
C VAL A 617 32.38 6.84 6.84
N LEU A 618 31.29 6.08 6.86
CA LEU A 618 31.30 4.67 6.45
C LEU A 618 31.29 4.55 4.91
N GLY A 619 30.77 5.55 4.20
CA GLY A 619 30.86 5.66 2.73
C GLY A 619 29.86 4.82 1.94
N PHE A 620 28.69 4.53 2.54
CA PHE A 620 27.57 3.86 1.86
C PHE A 620 26.73 4.88 1.08
N THR A 621 26.21 4.47 -0.08
CA THR A 621 25.46 5.34 -0.99
C THR A 621 23.97 5.34 -0.70
N GLU A 622 23.36 4.17 -0.51
CA GLU A 622 21.96 4.07 -0.10
C GLU A 622 21.86 4.05 1.42
N THR A 623 21.15 5.03 1.97
CA THR A 623 21.01 5.23 3.42
C THR A 623 19.59 5.68 3.73
N ASP A 624 18.61 4.97 3.19
CA ASP A 624 17.21 5.21 3.46
C ASP A 624 16.75 4.43 4.68
N ASP A 625 16.04 5.10 5.58
CA ASP A 625 15.16 4.46 6.54
C ASP A 625 13.72 4.53 6.00
N PHE A 626 13.32 3.48 5.29
CA PHE A 626 11.95 3.29 4.81
C PHE A 626 10.93 3.02 5.92
N THR A 627 11.34 3.04 7.19
CA THR A 627 10.60 2.55 8.35
C THR A 627 10.52 1.02 8.35
N GLY A 628 9.53 0.45 9.05
CA GLY A 628 9.27 -0.99 9.10
C GLY A 628 7.84 -1.25 9.56
N PRO A 629 7.39 -2.51 9.62
CA PRO A 629 6.00 -2.84 9.97
C PRO A 629 5.59 -2.33 11.36
N SER A 630 6.52 -2.23 12.33
CA SER A 630 6.25 -1.61 13.64
C SER A 630 6.30 -0.07 13.66
N ARG A 631 6.80 0.57 12.60
CA ARG A 631 7.07 2.02 12.53
C ARG A 631 6.25 2.76 11.45
N LEU A 632 5.10 2.23 11.06
CA LEU A 632 4.21 2.81 10.04
C LEU A 632 3.66 4.20 10.37
N LYS A 633 3.77 4.65 11.63
CA LYS A 633 3.37 5.98 12.10
C LYS A 633 4.54 6.97 12.11
N GLU A 634 5.71 6.57 11.63
CA GLU A 634 6.89 7.42 11.48
C GLU A 634 7.09 7.82 10.02
N ASN A 635 7.72 8.97 9.78
CA ASN A 635 8.15 9.38 8.45
C ASN A 635 9.29 8.49 7.97
N CYS A 636 9.32 8.21 6.67
CA CYS A 636 10.53 7.70 6.02
C CYS A 636 11.58 8.82 5.89
N ILE A 637 12.84 8.42 5.98
CA ILE A 637 13.99 9.34 5.94
C ILE A 637 14.97 8.86 4.89
N ARG A 638 15.30 9.74 3.95
CA ARG A 638 16.48 9.59 3.09
C ARG A 638 17.57 10.54 3.56
N TYR A 639 18.75 10.01 3.86
CA TYR A 639 19.91 10.84 4.14
C TYR A 639 20.52 11.34 2.83
N VAL A 640 20.76 12.66 2.76
CA VAL A 640 21.29 13.32 1.56
C VAL A 640 22.60 14.04 1.88
N PRO A 641 23.55 14.11 0.93
CA PRO A 641 24.76 14.92 1.06
C PRO A 641 24.49 16.41 0.81
N GLU A 642 25.48 17.25 1.12
CA GLU A 642 25.44 18.67 0.73
C GLU A 642 25.32 18.82 -0.80
N PRO A 643 24.41 19.68 -1.30
CA PRO A 643 24.23 19.89 -2.73
C PRO A 643 25.51 20.44 -3.36
N SER A 644 25.95 19.81 -4.46
CA SER A 644 27.15 20.22 -5.18
C SER A 644 27.12 19.75 -6.64
N GLY A 645 27.72 20.53 -7.54
CA GLY A 645 27.93 20.13 -8.93
C GLY A 645 28.89 18.94 -9.10
N LYS A 646 29.62 18.56 -8.05
CA LYS A 646 30.53 17.41 -7.99
C LYS A 646 29.85 16.14 -7.46
N LEU A 647 28.57 16.21 -7.10
CA LEU A 647 27.84 15.04 -6.62
C LEU A 647 27.78 13.95 -7.70
N PRO A 648 27.77 12.67 -7.29
CA PRO A 648 27.53 11.54 -8.20
C PRO A 648 26.17 11.65 -8.90
N TYR A 649 26.03 10.87 -9.97
CA TYR A 649 24.92 10.90 -10.92
C TYR A 649 23.52 11.16 -10.30
N PHE A 650 23.03 10.29 -9.41
CA PHE A 650 21.70 10.43 -8.81
C PHE A 650 21.60 11.59 -7.82
N TRP A 651 22.61 11.77 -6.98
CA TRP A 651 22.65 12.86 -5.98
C TRP A 651 22.66 14.23 -6.63
N ARG A 652 23.34 14.37 -7.78
CA ARG A 652 23.32 15.60 -8.56
C ARG A 652 21.94 15.89 -9.12
N ALA A 653 21.23 14.87 -9.61
CA ALA A 653 19.85 15.02 -10.07
C ALA A 653 18.92 15.44 -8.93
N THR A 654 18.97 14.78 -7.77
CA THR A 654 18.19 15.16 -6.58
C THR A 654 18.44 16.60 -6.16
N ALA A 655 19.69 17.06 -6.24
CA ALA A 655 20.05 18.43 -5.88
C ALA A 655 19.59 19.48 -6.92
N MET A 656 19.24 19.08 -8.14
CA MET A 656 18.65 19.94 -9.19
C MET A 656 17.13 19.97 -9.13
N ASP A 657 16.52 18.80 -8.93
CA ASP A 657 15.08 18.63 -8.74
C ASP A 657 14.85 17.32 -7.95
N PRO A 658 14.26 17.36 -6.75
CA PRO A 658 14.09 16.16 -5.93
C PRO A 658 13.00 15.22 -6.47
N ARG A 659 12.07 15.72 -7.30
CA ARG A 659 10.88 14.97 -7.71
C ARG A 659 11.17 13.60 -8.34
N PRO A 660 12.12 13.40 -9.26
CA PRO A 660 12.37 12.09 -9.86
C PRO A 660 12.70 11.01 -8.83
N ILE A 661 13.55 11.34 -7.85
CA ILE A 661 13.93 10.41 -6.79
C ILE A 661 12.83 10.31 -5.73
N THR A 662 12.12 11.40 -5.40
CA THR A 662 10.94 11.32 -4.53
C THR A 662 9.83 10.44 -5.12
N VAL A 663 9.65 10.43 -6.45
CA VAL A 663 8.70 9.54 -7.13
C VAL A 663 9.15 8.08 -7.07
N HIS A 664 10.45 7.80 -7.23
CA HIS A 664 11.00 6.44 -7.23
C HIS A 664 11.10 5.83 -5.82
N GLU A 665 11.68 6.56 -4.88
CA GLU A 665 11.99 6.10 -3.53
C GLU A 665 10.83 6.39 -2.55
N GLY A 666 10.13 7.50 -2.76
CA GLY A 666 9.10 8.00 -1.86
C GLY A 666 7.69 7.61 -2.28
N ILE A 667 6.96 8.59 -2.82
CA ILE A 667 5.57 8.47 -3.22
C ILE A 667 5.42 8.85 -4.71
N PRO A 668 4.80 7.99 -5.54
CA PRO A 668 4.18 6.72 -5.20
C PRO A 668 5.16 5.53 -5.15
N GLY A 669 6.47 5.70 -5.23
CA GLY A 669 7.43 4.58 -5.32
C GLY A 669 7.61 3.72 -4.06
N HIS A 670 8.87 3.40 -3.72
CA HIS A 670 9.20 2.36 -2.73
C HIS A 670 8.54 2.55 -1.38
N TYR A 671 8.71 3.71 -0.74
CA TYR A 671 8.13 3.98 0.57
C TYR A 671 6.61 3.77 0.58
N PHE A 672 5.91 4.30 -0.43
CA PHE A 672 4.47 4.18 -0.53
C PHE A 672 4.02 2.72 -0.77
N GLN A 673 4.66 2.03 -1.71
CA GLN A 673 4.42 0.60 -2.00
C GLN A 673 4.60 -0.27 -0.75
N LEU A 674 5.65 0.01 0.02
CA LEU A 674 5.96 -0.70 1.26
C LEU A 674 4.92 -0.46 2.35
N CYS A 675 4.53 0.80 2.58
CA CYS A 675 3.44 1.16 3.49
C CYS A 675 2.20 0.33 3.26
N LEU A 676 1.76 0.26 2.00
CA LEU A 676 0.57 -0.51 1.63
C LEU A 676 0.79 -2.02 1.84
N SER A 677 1.97 -2.52 1.51
CA SER A 677 2.30 -3.94 1.68
C SER A 677 2.36 -4.37 3.14
N TRP A 678 2.90 -3.54 4.05
CA TRP A 678 2.89 -3.81 5.49
C TRP A 678 1.47 -3.82 6.07
N LYS A 679 0.53 -3.08 5.47
CA LYS A 679 -0.89 -3.06 5.83
C LYS A 679 -1.74 -4.11 5.10
N HIS A 680 -1.15 -4.89 4.21
CA HIS A 680 -1.86 -5.92 3.47
C HIS A 680 -2.55 -6.91 4.42
N GLU A 681 -3.83 -7.21 4.18
CA GLU A 681 -4.63 -8.07 5.05
C GLU A 681 -4.17 -9.53 5.04
N ASP A 682 -3.67 -9.99 3.88
CA ASP A 682 -3.07 -11.31 3.73
C ASP A 682 -1.64 -11.35 4.30
N PRO A 683 -1.37 -12.16 5.34
CA PRO A 683 -0.05 -12.24 5.95
C PRO A 683 1.02 -12.83 5.03
N ILE A 684 0.67 -13.71 4.08
CA ILE A 684 1.62 -14.30 3.12
C ILE A 684 2.19 -13.20 2.22
N ARG A 685 1.31 -12.33 1.70
CA ARG A 685 1.68 -11.21 0.83
C ARG A 685 2.41 -10.09 1.56
N ARG A 686 2.06 -9.86 2.84
CA ARG A 686 2.70 -8.85 3.70
C ARG A 686 4.21 -9.05 3.84
N HIS A 687 4.66 -10.30 3.95
CA HIS A 687 6.06 -10.64 4.24
C HIS A 687 6.87 -11.00 2.99
N TYR A 688 6.23 -11.33 1.89
CA TYR A 688 6.90 -11.66 0.64
C TYR A 688 7.67 -10.46 0.06
N TYR A 689 8.78 -10.74 -0.63
CA TYR A 689 9.63 -9.73 -1.27
C TYR A 689 10.08 -10.23 -2.64
N ASP A 690 9.80 -9.43 -3.67
CA ASP A 690 10.33 -9.59 -5.02
C ASP A 690 10.84 -8.25 -5.57
N SER A 691 12.14 -8.18 -5.84
CA SER A 691 12.76 -6.99 -6.45
C SER A 691 12.14 -6.69 -7.82
N GLY A 692 11.69 -7.70 -8.58
CA GLY A 692 10.97 -7.55 -9.85
C GLY A 692 9.76 -6.61 -9.76
N ALA A 693 8.87 -6.87 -8.80
CA ALA A 693 7.71 -6.03 -8.56
C ALA A 693 8.08 -4.66 -7.99
N ASN A 694 8.98 -4.59 -7.00
CA ASN A 694 9.28 -3.33 -6.31
C ASN A 694 9.97 -2.31 -7.22
N GLU A 695 11.04 -2.74 -7.89
CA GLU A 695 11.81 -1.89 -8.79
C GLU A 695 11.05 -1.61 -10.08
N GLY A 696 10.24 -2.59 -10.51
CA GLY A 696 9.27 -2.39 -11.58
C GLY A 696 8.28 -1.28 -11.25
N ILE A 697 7.71 -1.25 -10.04
CA ILE A 697 6.77 -0.22 -9.59
C ILE A 697 7.46 1.14 -9.47
N GLY A 698 8.62 1.22 -8.81
CA GLY A 698 9.37 2.47 -8.68
C GLY A 698 9.71 3.08 -10.04
N PHE A 699 10.18 2.25 -10.98
CA PHE A 699 10.54 2.73 -12.31
C PHE A 699 9.32 2.98 -13.22
N TYR A 700 8.24 2.21 -13.07
CA TYR A 700 6.96 2.50 -13.72
C TYR A 700 6.38 3.84 -13.26
N ALA A 701 6.47 4.14 -11.96
CA ALA A 701 6.01 5.40 -11.39
C ALA A 701 6.69 6.61 -12.03
N GLU A 702 8.01 6.56 -12.23
CA GLU A 702 8.75 7.64 -12.89
C GLU A 702 8.18 7.98 -14.28
N GLU A 703 8.03 6.96 -15.13
CA GLU A 703 7.53 7.15 -16.49
C GLU A 703 6.05 7.52 -16.50
N MET A 704 5.23 6.90 -15.64
CA MET A 704 3.81 7.21 -15.52
C MET A 704 3.58 8.66 -15.09
N MET A 705 4.32 9.16 -14.09
CA MET A 705 4.21 10.55 -13.64
C MET A 705 4.73 11.53 -14.69
N LEU A 706 5.74 11.14 -15.47
CA LEU A 706 6.20 11.89 -16.64
C LEU A 706 5.11 12.04 -17.71
N GLN A 707 4.42 10.95 -18.06
CA GLN A 707 3.35 10.98 -19.06
C GLN A 707 2.08 11.67 -18.54
N ALA A 708 1.84 11.63 -17.23
CA ALA A 708 0.69 12.29 -16.62
C ALA A 708 0.83 13.82 -16.52
N GLY A 709 2.04 14.37 -16.74
CA GLY A 709 2.31 15.81 -16.77
C GLY A 709 2.86 16.40 -15.47
N LEU A 710 3.40 15.58 -14.55
CA LEU A 710 3.98 16.08 -13.29
C LEU A 710 5.16 17.04 -13.52
N PHE A 711 5.89 16.85 -14.61
CA PHE A 711 7.14 17.56 -14.92
C PHE A 711 7.00 18.55 -16.09
N ASP A 712 5.78 18.90 -16.48
CA ASP A 712 5.56 19.83 -17.60
C ASP A 712 6.04 21.25 -17.29
N ASP A 713 6.14 21.60 -16.00
CA ASP A 713 6.70 22.85 -15.50
C ASP A 713 8.24 22.84 -15.42
N SER A 714 8.89 21.69 -15.64
CA SER A 714 10.35 21.55 -15.54
C SER A 714 10.93 20.74 -16.70
N PRO A 715 11.14 21.38 -17.86
CA PRO A 715 11.54 20.68 -19.09
C PRO A 715 12.84 19.87 -18.95
N HIS A 716 13.86 20.41 -18.28
CA HIS A 716 15.11 19.69 -18.05
C HIS A 716 14.99 18.51 -17.06
N THR A 717 14.00 18.49 -16.18
CA THR A 717 13.73 17.31 -15.33
C THR A 717 13.26 16.13 -16.18
N ARG A 718 12.52 16.40 -17.26
CA ARG A 718 12.10 15.37 -18.24
C ARG A 718 13.32 14.72 -18.90
N GLU A 719 14.34 15.51 -19.23
CA GLU A 719 15.62 15.00 -19.77
C GLU A 719 16.34 14.08 -18.78
N ILE A 720 16.36 14.45 -17.48
CA ILE A 720 16.92 13.63 -16.41
C ILE A 720 16.21 12.27 -16.35
N ILE A 721 14.88 12.25 -16.39
CA ILE A 721 14.09 11.00 -16.33
C ILE A 721 14.37 10.12 -17.56
N TYR A 722 14.47 10.68 -18.77
CA TYR A 722 14.85 9.87 -19.93
C TYR A 722 16.30 9.36 -19.85
N ASN A 723 17.21 10.12 -19.27
CA ASN A 723 18.58 9.67 -19.02
C ASN A 723 18.62 8.52 -18.00
N PHE A 724 17.81 8.59 -16.95
CA PHE A 724 17.57 7.50 -16.00
C PHE A 724 16.98 6.26 -16.68
N MET A 725 16.01 6.45 -17.58
CA MET A 725 15.43 5.35 -18.34
C MET A 725 16.46 4.66 -19.23
N ARG A 726 17.34 5.43 -19.88
CA ARG A 726 18.44 4.93 -20.70
C ARG A 726 19.39 4.06 -19.88
N LEU A 727 19.72 4.45 -18.65
CA LEU A 727 20.53 3.64 -17.73
C LEU A 727 19.83 2.31 -17.41
N ARG A 728 18.59 2.36 -16.92
CA ARG A 728 17.87 1.16 -16.47
C ARG A 728 17.57 0.18 -17.61
N ALA A 729 17.37 0.67 -18.84
CA ALA A 729 17.30 -0.18 -20.02
C ALA A 729 18.65 -0.86 -20.33
N LEU A 730 19.76 -0.15 -20.20
CA LEU A 730 21.11 -0.69 -20.44
C LEU A 730 21.51 -1.75 -19.39
N ARG A 731 21.06 -1.59 -18.14
CA ARG A 731 21.28 -2.56 -17.05
C ARG A 731 20.83 -3.97 -17.44
N VAL A 732 19.76 -4.11 -18.24
CA VAL A 732 19.27 -5.41 -18.70
C VAL A 732 20.33 -6.16 -19.51
N GLU A 733 20.94 -5.47 -20.47
CA GLU A 733 21.98 -6.07 -21.30
C GLU A 733 23.22 -6.44 -20.47
N VAL A 734 23.61 -5.56 -19.56
CA VAL A 734 24.79 -5.77 -18.71
C VAL A 734 24.59 -6.96 -17.76
N ASP A 735 23.45 -7.06 -17.09
CA ASP A 735 23.13 -8.15 -16.16
C ASP A 735 23.12 -9.51 -16.86
N VAL A 736 22.41 -9.61 -18.00
CA VAL A 736 22.35 -10.85 -18.78
C VAL A 736 23.76 -11.25 -19.25
N LYS A 737 24.52 -10.31 -19.83
CA LYS A 737 25.85 -10.63 -20.37
C LYS A 737 26.87 -10.96 -19.28
N LEU A 738 26.81 -10.33 -18.12
CA LEU A 738 27.64 -10.71 -16.96
C LEU A 738 27.26 -12.11 -16.45
N ALA A 739 25.96 -12.41 -16.36
CA ALA A 739 25.48 -13.70 -15.88
C ALA A 739 25.90 -14.86 -16.81
N LEU A 740 25.84 -14.63 -18.12
CA LEU A 740 26.22 -15.61 -19.15
C LEU A 740 27.73 -15.68 -19.41
N GLY A 741 28.52 -14.75 -18.88
CA GLY A 741 29.97 -14.69 -19.10
C GLY A 741 30.38 -14.10 -20.45
N GLU A 742 29.47 -13.37 -21.10
CA GLU A 742 29.74 -12.61 -22.32
C GLU A 742 30.47 -11.29 -22.01
N PHE A 743 30.27 -10.75 -20.80
CA PHE A 743 31.02 -9.61 -20.28
C PHE A 743 31.88 -10.01 -19.08
N THR A 744 33.12 -9.53 -19.08
CA THR A 744 33.88 -9.35 -17.85
C THR A 744 33.38 -8.11 -17.11
N LEU A 745 33.72 -8.01 -15.82
CA LEU A 745 33.34 -6.87 -14.99
C LEU A 745 33.86 -5.53 -15.56
N GLU A 746 35.11 -5.50 -16.04
CA GLU A 746 35.72 -4.31 -16.63
C GLU A 746 35.07 -3.94 -17.97
N GLN A 747 34.69 -4.94 -18.78
CA GLN A 747 33.95 -4.69 -20.02
C GLN A 747 32.57 -4.10 -19.74
N ALA A 748 31.85 -4.63 -18.74
CA ALA A 748 30.56 -4.11 -18.31
C ALA A 748 30.66 -2.67 -17.80
N ALA A 749 31.64 -2.37 -16.93
CA ALA A 749 31.86 -1.03 -16.41
C ALA A 749 32.18 -0.02 -17.53
N LYS A 750 33.09 -0.38 -18.43
CA LYS A 750 33.42 0.44 -19.61
C LYS A 750 32.19 0.67 -20.49
N TYR A 751 31.41 -0.39 -20.76
CA TYR A 751 30.20 -0.31 -21.57
C TYR A 751 29.16 0.63 -20.96
N LEU A 752 28.93 0.56 -19.64
CA LEU A 752 28.05 1.49 -18.92
C LEU A 752 28.51 2.94 -19.05
N HIS A 753 29.79 3.21 -18.80
CA HIS A 753 30.36 4.56 -18.87
C HIS A 753 30.31 5.17 -20.28
N GLU A 754 30.55 4.37 -21.33
CA GLU A 754 30.50 4.86 -22.71
C GLU A 754 29.06 5.10 -23.20
N LYS A 755 28.11 4.27 -22.75
CA LYS A 755 26.73 4.29 -23.24
C LYS A 755 25.78 5.13 -22.40
N VAL A 756 26.17 5.55 -21.21
CA VAL A 756 25.42 6.47 -20.34
C VAL A 756 26.42 7.48 -19.78
N PRO A 757 26.17 8.80 -19.84
CA PRO A 757 27.10 9.82 -19.36
C PRO A 757 27.18 9.86 -17.82
N MET A 758 27.66 8.78 -17.21
CA MET A 758 27.92 8.61 -15.78
C MET A 758 29.42 8.58 -15.50
N ASP A 759 29.83 8.78 -14.24
CA ASP A 759 31.23 8.66 -13.85
C ASP A 759 31.71 7.20 -13.77
N GLU A 760 33.03 7.00 -13.94
CA GLU A 760 33.67 5.67 -14.00
C GLU A 760 33.48 4.86 -12.71
N LEU A 761 33.50 5.54 -11.55
CA LEU A 761 33.33 4.89 -10.26
C LEU A 761 31.93 4.29 -10.14
N THR A 762 30.89 5.06 -10.47
CA THR A 762 29.50 4.59 -10.51
C THR A 762 29.35 3.41 -11.48
N ALA A 763 29.89 3.51 -12.69
CA ALA A 763 29.82 2.44 -13.69
C ALA A 763 30.46 1.13 -13.20
N ARG A 764 31.60 1.22 -12.50
CA ARG A 764 32.28 0.07 -11.89
C ARG A 764 31.44 -0.52 -10.76
N GLN A 765 30.87 0.30 -9.88
CA GLN A 765 30.02 -0.15 -8.78
C GLN A 765 28.77 -0.91 -9.28
N GLU A 766 28.13 -0.40 -10.33
CA GLU A 766 26.99 -1.06 -10.99
C GLU A 766 27.38 -2.44 -11.54
N ALA A 767 28.47 -2.52 -12.31
CA ALA A 767 28.94 -3.78 -12.89
C ALA A 767 29.26 -4.83 -11.80
N ILE A 768 29.82 -4.40 -10.67
CA ILE A 768 30.06 -5.25 -9.51
C ILE A 768 28.75 -5.77 -8.94
N ALA A 769 27.81 -4.87 -8.63
CA ALA A 769 26.54 -5.24 -8.01
C ALA A 769 25.77 -6.28 -8.86
N PHE A 770 25.77 -6.12 -10.18
CA PHE A 770 25.06 -7.04 -11.07
C PHE A 770 25.77 -8.40 -11.20
N SER A 771 27.10 -8.40 -11.12
CA SER A 771 27.86 -9.64 -11.15
C SER A 771 27.73 -10.49 -9.88
N THR A 772 27.51 -9.87 -8.71
CA THR A 772 27.32 -10.59 -7.44
C THR A 772 25.86 -11.01 -7.21
N SER A 773 24.91 -10.26 -7.79
CA SER A 773 23.47 -10.53 -7.73
C SER A 773 22.83 -10.64 -9.14
N PRO A 774 23.19 -11.65 -9.96
CA PRO A 774 22.62 -11.81 -11.29
C PRO A 774 21.09 -11.92 -11.28
N GLY A 775 20.45 -11.17 -12.17
CA GLY A 775 19.00 -11.04 -12.24
C GLY A 775 18.46 -9.88 -11.41
N GLY A 776 19.31 -9.18 -10.65
CA GLY A 776 18.93 -7.97 -9.92
C GLY A 776 18.78 -6.76 -10.82
N ALA A 777 19.65 -6.56 -11.81
CA ALA A 777 19.58 -5.32 -12.62
C ALA A 777 18.41 -5.31 -13.62
N ILE A 778 17.90 -6.48 -14.00
CA ILE A 778 16.77 -6.59 -14.92
C ILE A 778 15.45 -6.17 -14.28
N THR A 779 15.34 -6.19 -12.96
CA THR A 779 14.07 -6.03 -12.23
C THR A 779 13.41 -4.69 -12.53
N TYR A 780 14.19 -3.61 -12.59
CA TYR A 780 13.74 -2.27 -12.96
C TYR A 780 12.98 -2.27 -14.30
N GLN A 781 13.71 -2.49 -15.40
CA GLN A 781 13.16 -2.32 -16.75
C GLN A 781 12.16 -3.41 -17.10
N ILE A 782 12.41 -4.66 -16.72
CA ILE A 782 11.52 -5.78 -17.05
C ILE A 782 10.25 -5.72 -16.18
N GLY A 783 10.37 -5.38 -14.89
CA GLY A 783 9.22 -5.16 -14.02
C GLY A 783 8.33 -4.04 -14.56
N LYS A 784 8.92 -2.90 -14.96
CA LYS A 784 8.17 -1.81 -15.63
C LYS A 784 7.45 -2.29 -16.89
N LEU A 785 8.12 -3.05 -17.76
CA LEU A 785 7.51 -3.58 -18.98
C LEU A 785 6.36 -4.55 -18.69
N GLN A 786 6.48 -5.37 -17.64
CA GLN A 786 5.38 -6.24 -17.20
C GLN A 786 4.18 -5.42 -16.74
N ILE A 787 4.38 -4.31 -16.01
CA ILE A 787 3.29 -3.42 -15.59
C ILE A 787 2.67 -2.70 -16.80
N LEU A 788 3.48 -2.22 -17.75
CA LEU A 788 2.97 -1.60 -18.99
C LEU A 788 2.11 -2.58 -19.81
N ASN A 789 2.56 -3.83 -19.94
CA ASN A 789 1.76 -4.87 -20.58
C ASN A 789 0.49 -5.18 -19.78
N PHE A 790 0.58 -5.18 -18.45
CA PHE A 790 -0.55 -5.45 -17.57
C PHE A 790 -1.63 -4.37 -17.66
N VAL A 791 -1.27 -3.09 -17.56
CA VAL A 791 -2.24 -1.99 -17.69
C VAL A 791 -2.87 -1.95 -19.07
N ALA A 792 -2.09 -2.22 -20.13
CA ALA A 792 -2.61 -2.31 -21.49
C ALA A 792 -3.62 -3.45 -21.63
N ALA A 793 -3.30 -4.65 -21.13
CA ALA A 793 -4.21 -5.80 -21.15
C ALA A 793 -5.48 -5.54 -20.35
N ALA A 794 -5.38 -4.95 -19.15
CA ALA A 794 -6.51 -4.57 -18.33
C ALA A 794 -7.44 -3.58 -19.05
N ARG A 795 -6.88 -2.53 -19.67
CA ARG A 795 -7.65 -1.57 -20.46
C ARG A 795 -8.34 -2.23 -21.65
N MET A 796 -7.66 -3.11 -22.37
CA MET A 796 -8.23 -3.81 -23.53
C MET A 796 -9.34 -4.80 -23.14
N GLN A 797 -9.23 -5.46 -21.98
CA GLN A 797 -10.22 -6.42 -21.51
C GLN A 797 -11.46 -5.74 -20.91
N GLN A 798 -11.29 -4.64 -20.19
CA GLN A 798 -12.38 -3.96 -19.49
C GLN A 798 -13.04 -2.86 -20.31
N SER A 799 -12.43 -2.43 -21.42
CA SER A 799 -12.91 -1.33 -22.27
C SER A 799 -13.33 -0.14 -21.40
N ASP A 800 -14.46 0.50 -21.66
CA ASP A 800 -14.91 1.72 -20.97
C ASP A 800 -15.16 1.57 -19.47
N LYS A 801 -15.13 0.33 -18.94
CA LYS A 801 -15.19 0.06 -17.50
C LYS A 801 -13.83 0.14 -16.81
N PHE A 802 -12.74 0.24 -17.58
CA PHE A 802 -11.39 0.33 -17.04
C PHE A 802 -11.23 1.62 -16.22
N ASN A 803 -10.84 1.46 -14.96
CA ASN A 803 -10.52 2.56 -14.06
C ASN A 803 -9.04 2.51 -13.68
N LEU A 804 -8.29 3.53 -14.11
CA LEU A 804 -6.84 3.60 -13.89
C LEU A 804 -6.48 3.63 -12.40
N ARG A 805 -7.21 4.40 -11.60
CA ARG A 805 -6.98 4.49 -10.15
C ARG A 805 -7.19 3.14 -9.48
N ALA A 806 -8.30 2.46 -9.77
CA ALA A 806 -8.59 1.14 -9.19
C ALA A 806 -7.55 0.09 -9.62
N PHE A 807 -7.06 0.15 -10.86
CA PHE A 807 -5.96 -0.69 -11.33
C PHE A 807 -4.66 -0.41 -10.54
N HIS A 808 -4.26 0.85 -10.38
CA HIS A 808 -3.07 1.20 -9.62
C HIS A 808 -3.20 0.86 -8.14
N ASP A 809 -4.36 1.09 -7.52
CA ASP A 809 -4.62 0.72 -6.14
C ASP A 809 -4.42 -0.79 -5.93
N PHE A 810 -4.83 -1.62 -6.90
CA PHE A 810 -4.56 -3.06 -6.89
C PHE A 810 -3.06 -3.39 -7.02
N VAL A 811 -2.37 -2.78 -8.00
CA VAL A 811 -0.94 -3.03 -8.25
C VAL A 811 -0.08 -2.67 -7.04
N TRP A 812 -0.35 -1.51 -6.43
CA TRP A 812 0.42 -1.01 -5.30
C TRP A 812 0.15 -1.77 -4.00
N LYS A 813 -1.11 -2.11 -3.74
CA LYS A 813 -1.47 -2.97 -2.61
C LYS A 813 -0.76 -4.32 -2.69
N ASN A 814 -0.65 -4.88 -3.89
CA ASN A 814 0.06 -6.13 -4.14
C ASN A 814 1.53 -5.93 -4.52
N GLY A 815 2.15 -4.79 -4.20
CA GLY A 815 3.46 -4.42 -4.75
C GLY A 815 4.63 -5.34 -4.39
N ASN A 816 4.44 -6.26 -3.44
CA ASN A 816 5.39 -7.33 -3.13
C ASN A 816 5.25 -8.55 -4.06
N VAL A 817 4.08 -8.78 -4.66
CA VAL A 817 3.75 -9.96 -5.46
C VAL A 817 4.37 -9.81 -6.86
N PRO A 818 5.01 -10.83 -7.45
CA PRO A 818 5.55 -10.74 -8.81
C PRO A 818 4.48 -10.32 -9.82
N ILE A 819 4.82 -9.39 -10.73
CA ILE A 819 3.84 -8.77 -11.65
C ILE A 819 3.11 -9.80 -12.52
N SER A 820 3.78 -10.90 -12.89
CA SER A 820 3.15 -12.01 -13.63
C SER A 820 1.99 -12.65 -12.85
N LEU A 821 2.13 -12.83 -11.53
CA LEU A 821 1.08 -13.36 -10.67
C LEU A 821 -0.03 -12.34 -10.42
N GLN A 822 0.31 -11.07 -10.22
CA GLN A 822 -0.69 -10.00 -10.10
C GLN A 822 -1.57 -9.92 -11.35
N ARG A 823 -0.94 -9.98 -12.53
CA ARG A 823 -1.64 -9.98 -13.82
C ARG A 823 -2.59 -11.17 -13.94
N TRP A 824 -2.12 -12.36 -13.59
CA TRP A 824 -2.95 -13.56 -13.62
C TRP A 824 -4.16 -13.44 -12.69
N GLU A 825 -3.94 -12.99 -11.46
CA GLU A 825 -5.01 -12.81 -10.48
C GLU A 825 -6.07 -11.80 -10.94
N TYR A 826 -5.63 -10.67 -11.49
CA TYR A 826 -6.52 -9.59 -11.88
C TYR A 826 -7.30 -9.87 -13.17
N LEU A 827 -6.67 -10.50 -14.18
CA LEU A 827 -7.29 -10.76 -15.48
C LEU A 827 -7.98 -12.13 -15.56
N GLY A 828 -7.66 -13.06 -14.63
CA GLY A 828 -8.14 -14.44 -14.62
C GLY A 828 -7.49 -15.36 -15.66
N THR A 829 -6.53 -14.85 -16.44
CA THR A 829 -5.80 -15.61 -17.47
C THR A 829 -4.33 -15.73 -17.08
N PRO A 830 -3.77 -16.95 -17.00
CA PRO A 830 -2.36 -17.18 -16.67
C PRO A 830 -1.36 -16.40 -17.52
#